data_AF-A0A8C9SCC3-F1
#
_entry.id   AF-A0A8C9SCC3-F1
#
_cell.length_a   1.000
_cell.length_b   1.000
_cell.length_c   1.000
_cell.angle_alpha   90.00
_cell.angle_beta   90.00
_cell.angle_gamma   90.00
#
_symmetry.space_group_name_H-M   'P 1'
#
loop_
_entity.id
_entity.type
_entity.pdbx_description
1 polymer ?
#
loop_
_entity_poly.entity_id
_entity_poly.type
_entity_poly.pdbx_seq_one_letter_code
_entity_poly.pdbx_strand_id
1 'polypeptide(L)'
;VLPLREPTMVNAWFAERVHSIQPPREGARAQGESGEAPPPNGRADCPAPSPSPGTPTRKISASEFDRPLRPIVVKDSEGSLTFVSDAEPPQMPLRAQRGEAGAGGDRCAQLLELVREVSSHLDITSLCHKIFLHINELIAADRYSLFLVCEDSSNEKFLVSRLFDVAEGSTLEEASNNGIRLDWNKGIVGYVATTGRPLNIKNAYEDPRFNAEVDQITGYKTQSILCMPIKNHREEVVGVAQAINKKCGTDGSFTEQDEKDFSAYLAFSGIVLHNAQLYETSQLENRRNQVLLDLASLIFEEQQSLEVLLKKIAATILSFMQAQCCTVFVADGDATVSQKAIVLCVFRHRERDVGNPINYMYAQYVKNTMEPLNIRDVTKDKRFPWTSDNMDTSTTQFRSLLCTPIKNGKKDKVIGVCQLLNKMDESTRTAKPFNRNDEQFLEAFAIFCGLGIQNTQMYETVERALVKQEVTLEVLSYHACAAEEETQALQVTAASIPSAQSLRLLDFSFSDFDLSDGETTQATVRMFVDLSLVQNFQMKYKVSLCQWILSVKKNYRSSVAYHNWRHAFNTAQCMFAVLKTGRMQSKLNDLEILALMIATLSHDLDHRGVNNSYIQRSEHPLAQLYCHSTMEHHHFDQCLMILNSPGNQILSGLSLQEYKSTLRMIESAILATDLALYMRKRGEFFELHNSSQFTWEDKNHRDLLRSMLMTACDISAITKPWPVQKKTAELVATEFFEQGDKERQELNIEPIDLMNREKRDKIPAMQVSFIDTICMQLYETLAKISEFCFPLLEGCRRNRQNWKALDE
;
A
#
# COMPACT_ATOMS: atom_id res chain seq x y z
N VAL A 1 -13.06 -4.06 8.32
CA VAL A 1 -13.74 -2.87 7.74
C VAL A 1 -12.70 -2.06 6.99
N LEU A 2 -12.78 -2.05 5.66
CA LEU A 2 -12.08 -1.14 4.76
C LEU A 2 -13.16 -0.59 3.81
N PRO A 3 -13.14 0.69 3.42
CA PRO A 3 -14.02 1.17 2.38
C PRO A 3 -13.64 0.49 1.07
N LEU A 4 -14.59 -0.19 0.43
CA LEU A 4 -14.44 -0.60 -0.96
C LEU A 4 -14.33 0.67 -1.82
N ARG A 5 -13.38 0.67 -2.76
CA ARG A 5 -13.11 1.85 -3.59
C ARG A 5 -14.21 2.05 -4.63
N GLU A 6 -14.30 3.28 -5.11
CA GLU A 6 -15.25 3.73 -6.12
C GLU A 6 -15.33 2.80 -7.36
N PRO A 7 -16.52 2.64 -7.98
CA PRO A 7 -16.70 1.85 -9.20
C PRO A 7 -15.95 2.42 -10.42
N THR A 8 -15.42 3.64 -10.32
CA THR A 8 -14.66 4.35 -11.37
C THR A 8 -13.47 3.55 -11.91
N MET A 9 -12.76 2.78 -11.06
CA MET A 9 -11.65 1.92 -11.51
C MET A 9 -12.13 0.67 -12.25
N VAL A 10 -13.28 0.11 -11.90
CA VAL A 10 -13.85 -1.09 -12.55
C VAL A 10 -14.22 -0.76 -14.00
N ASN A 11 -14.91 0.38 -14.19
CA ASN A 11 -15.30 0.86 -15.51
C ASN A 11 -14.10 1.30 -16.37
N ALA A 12 -12.99 1.72 -15.76
CA ALA A 12 -11.73 1.94 -16.47
C ALA A 12 -11.08 0.64 -16.96
N TRP A 13 -11.01 -0.38 -16.09
CA TRP A 13 -10.40 -1.69 -16.39
C TRP A 13 -11.11 -2.45 -17.51
N PHE A 14 -12.45 -2.47 -17.50
CA PHE A 14 -13.22 -3.08 -18.60
C PHE A 14 -12.96 -2.41 -19.95
N ALA A 15 -12.86 -1.08 -19.98
CA ALA A 15 -12.68 -0.32 -21.23
C ALA A 15 -11.31 -0.54 -21.91
N GLU A 16 -10.29 -1.03 -21.20
CA GLU A 16 -8.98 -1.39 -21.79
C GLU A 16 -9.00 -2.81 -22.37
N ARG A 17 -9.73 -3.74 -21.75
CA ARG A 17 -9.82 -5.13 -22.23
C ARG A 17 -10.61 -5.29 -23.54
N VAL A 18 -11.62 -4.45 -23.80
CA VAL A 18 -12.42 -4.52 -25.06
C VAL A 18 -11.55 -4.37 -26.32
N HIS A 19 -10.45 -3.59 -26.26
CA HIS A 19 -9.52 -3.43 -27.38
C HIS A 19 -8.34 -4.42 -27.36
N SER A 20 -8.25 -5.28 -26.34
CA SER A 20 -7.12 -6.19 -26.15
C SER A 20 -7.33 -7.59 -26.77
N ILE A 21 -8.55 -7.93 -27.18
CA ILE A 21 -8.91 -9.26 -27.71
C ILE A 21 -8.90 -9.26 -29.24
N GLN A 22 -7.80 -9.73 -29.84
CA GLN A 22 -7.83 -10.16 -31.25
C GLN A 22 -8.47 -11.55 -31.38
N PRO A 23 -9.26 -11.82 -32.44
CA PRO A 23 -9.81 -13.14 -32.68
C PRO A 23 -8.70 -14.16 -33.04
N PRO A 24 -8.87 -15.45 -32.75
CA PRO A 24 -7.92 -16.49 -33.14
C PRO A 24 -7.74 -16.50 -34.67
N ARG A 25 -6.49 -16.51 -35.15
CA ARG A 25 -6.20 -16.79 -36.56
C ARG A 25 -6.27 -18.29 -36.79
N GLU A 26 -7.24 -18.73 -37.58
CA GLU A 26 -7.29 -20.10 -38.10
C GLU A 26 -6.04 -20.41 -38.94
N GLY A 27 -5.54 -21.64 -38.83
CA GLY A 27 -4.21 -21.99 -39.32
C GLY A 27 -4.17 -22.31 -40.81
N ALA A 28 -3.27 -21.65 -41.55
CA ALA A 28 -2.85 -22.05 -42.88
C ALA A 28 -1.38 -22.51 -42.86
N ARG A 29 -1.13 -23.76 -43.28
CA ARG A 29 0.23 -24.28 -43.52
C ARG A 29 0.64 -24.00 -44.97
N ALA A 30 1.80 -23.37 -45.17
CA ALA A 30 2.56 -23.41 -46.43
C ALA A 30 4.06 -23.23 -46.14
N GLN A 31 4.91 -23.70 -47.06
CA GLN A 31 6.38 -23.63 -46.98
C GLN A 31 6.91 -22.60 -48.00
N GLY A 32 8.13 -22.07 -47.79
CA GLY A 32 8.82 -21.20 -48.76
C GLY A 32 10.16 -20.68 -48.22
N GLU A 33 11.20 -20.71 -49.04
CA GLU A 33 12.60 -20.50 -48.63
C GLU A 33 13.18 -19.13 -49.02
N SER A 34 14.22 -18.70 -48.28
CA SER A 34 15.38 -17.88 -48.74
C SER A 34 15.20 -16.40 -49.13
N GLY A 35 16.27 -15.62 -48.95
CA GLY A 35 16.43 -14.22 -49.39
C GLY A 35 17.37 -13.41 -48.49
N GLU A 36 18.30 -12.63 -49.07
CA GLU A 36 19.35 -11.89 -48.34
C GLU A 36 19.27 -10.35 -48.49
N ALA A 37 20.02 -9.65 -47.62
CA ALA A 37 20.65 -8.32 -47.82
C ALA A 37 19.84 -7.01 -47.55
N PRO A 38 20.52 -5.86 -47.30
CA PRO A 38 19.99 -4.70 -46.51
C PRO A 38 20.20 -3.33 -47.24
N PRO A 39 20.26 -2.12 -46.60
CA PRO A 39 19.90 -1.66 -45.24
C PRO A 39 18.70 -0.66 -45.31
N PRO A 40 18.71 0.70 -45.10
CA PRO A 40 19.72 1.70 -44.67
C PRO A 40 19.49 2.28 -43.24
N ASN A 41 20.05 3.46 -42.93
CA ASN A 41 19.90 4.19 -41.64
C ASN A 41 18.77 5.25 -41.68
N GLY A 42 18.17 5.53 -40.52
CA GLY A 42 17.40 6.76 -40.25
C GLY A 42 17.19 6.99 -38.74
N ARG A 43 17.61 8.15 -38.22
CA ARG A 43 17.37 8.56 -36.82
C ARG A 43 16.10 9.42 -36.72
N ALA A 44 15.25 9.13 -35.75
CA ALA A 44 14.27 10.06 -35.18
C ALA A 44 13.98 9.66 -33.74
N ASP A 45 14.03 10.60 -32.80
CA ASP A 45 13.80 10.34 -31.39
C ASP A 45 12.30 10.22 -31.07
N CYS A 46 11.95 9.25 -30.22
CA CYS A 46 10.61 9.12 -29.62
C CYS A 46 10.78 8.90 -28.11
N PRO A 47 9.99 9.57 -27.24
CA PRO A 47 10.06 9.39 -25.80
C PRO A 47 9.52 8.00 -25.39
N ALA A 48 10.10 7.44 -24.32
CA ALA A 48 9.65 6.17 -23.75
C ALA A 48 8.22 6.26 -23.18
N PRO A 49 7.42 5.18 -23.26
CA PRO A 49 6.07 5.16 -22.68
C PRO A 49 6.13 5.28 -21.15
N SER A 50 5.21 6.07 -20.59
CA SER A 50 5.06 6.23 -19.15
C SER A 50 4.59 4.94 -18.46
N PRO A 51 5.08 4.62 -17.25
CA PRO A 51 4.59 3.47 -16.50
C PRO A 51 3.13 3.64 -16.07
N SER A 52 2.40 2.54 -15.98
CA SER A 52 0.99 2.48 -15.59
C SER A 52 0.76 2.94 -14.14
N PRO A 53 -0.45 3.43 -13.80
CA PRO A 53 -0.74 4.03 -12.50
C PRO A 53 -0.79 2.98 -11.39
N GLY A 54 0.36 2.72 -10.76
CA GLY A 54 0.46 1.87 -9.57
C GLY A 54 -0.44 2.40 -8.43
N THR A 55 -1.20 1.49 -7.82
CA THR A 55 -2.04 1.79 -6.64
C THR A 55 -1.24 2.57 -5.58
N PRO A 56 -1.79 3.61 -4.93
CA PRO A 56 -1.07 4.40 -3.95
C PRO A 56 -0.72 3.58 -2.71
N THR A 57 0.47 2.97 -2.74
CA THR A 57 1.23 2.68 -1.54
C THR A 57 1.54 4.02 -0.87
N ARG A 58 1.31 4.11 0.44
CA ARG A 58 1.86 5.20 1.24
C ARG A 58 3.38 4.96 1.32
N LYS A 59 4.10 5.39 0.29
CA LYS A 59 5.57 5.46 0.31
C LYS A 59 5.94 6.33 1.50
N ILE A 60 6.40 5.71 2.57
CA ILE A 60 7.14 6.40 3.63
C ILE A 60 8.38 6.90 2.89
N SER A 61 8.43 8.21 2.65
CA SER A 61 9.48 8.79 1.81
C SER A 61 10.82 8.54 2.49
N ALA A 62 11.88 8.30 1.70
CA ALA A 62 13.23 8.29 2.25
C ALA A 62 13.47 9.55 3.10
N SER A 63 12.93 10.70 2.69
CA SER A 63 13.00 12.00 3.40
C SER A 63 12.32 12.07 4.78
N GLU A 64 11.58 11.05 5.24
CA GLU A 64 11.16 10.95 6.65
C GLU A 64 12.24 10.28 7.53
N PHE A 65 13.11 9.45 6.94
CA PHE A 65 14.29 8.87 7.58
C PHE A 65 15.57 9.71 7.33
N ASP A 66 15.62 10.44 6.22
CA ASP A 66 16.71 11.35 5.80
C ASP A 66 16.77 12.66 6.63
N ARG A 67 16.28 12.61 7.87
CA ARG A 67 16.53 13.62 8.88
C ARG A 67 17.81 13.23 9.61
N PRO A 68 18.98 13.79 9.27
CA PRO A 68 20.14 13.64 10.13
C PRO A 68 19.79 14.14 11.54
N LEU A 69 20.24 13.41 12.56
CA LEU A 69 20.39 14.00 13.89
C LEU A 69 21.22 15.28 13.72
N ARG A 70 20.75 16.39 14.31
CA ARG A 70 21.39 17.71 14.12
C ARG A 70 22.89 17.58 14.36
N PRO A 71 23.76 17.96 13.40
CA PRO A 71 25.18 17.70 13.53
C PRO A 71 25.73 18.45 14.74
N ILE A 72 26.54 17.77 15.54
CA ILE A 72 27.31 18.34 16.66
C ILE A 72 28.57 19.07 16.12
N VAL A 73 28.55 19.42 14.82
CA VAL A 73 29.72 19.79 14.04
C VAL A 73 29.32 20.79 12.96
N VAL A 74 29.98 21.95 12.95
CA VAL A 74 29.83 23.03 11.98
C VAL A 74 31.10 23.15 11.15
N LYS A 75 30.95 23.49 9.86
CA LYS A 75 32.10 23.86 9.02
C LYS A 75 32.52 25.30 9.28
N ASP A 76 33.80 25.50 9.53
CA ASP A 76 34.39 26.84 9.58
C ASP A 76 34.56 27.45 8.17
N SER A 77 35.08 28.67 8.11
CA SER A 77 35.33 29.42 6.88
C SER A 77 36.39 28.81 5.95
N GLU A 78 37.18 27.85 6.43
CA GLU A 78 38.19 27.13 5.65
C GLU A 78 37.71 25.72 5.24
N GLY A 79 36.50 25.33 5.68
CA GLY A 79 35.83 24.08 5.34
C GLY A 79 36.12 22.92 6.29
N SER A 80 36.91 23.15 7.35
CA SER A 80 37.23 22.17 8.38
C SER A 80 36.05 21.98 9.34
N LEU A 81 35.97 20.80 9.96
CA LEU A 81 34.83 20.37 10.77
C LEU A 81 35.11 20.59 12.27
N THR A 82 34.33 21.45 12.92
CA THR A 82 34.56 21.91 14.30
C THR A 82 33.32 21.74 15.18
N PHE A 83 33.48 21.54 16.49
CA PHE A 83 32.38 21.18 17.42
C PHE A 83 31.42 22.32 17.84
N VAL A 84 31.46 23.50 17.20
CA VAL A 84 30.67 24.66 17.66
C VAL A 84 29.19 24.49 17.28
N SER A 85 28.29 24.83 18.22
CA SER A 85 26.82 24.75 18.03
C SER A 85 26.18 26.13 18.24
N ASP A 86 25.04 26.40 17.60
CA ASP A 86 24.29 27.67 17.64
C ASP A 86 23.64 28.01 19.01
N ALA A 87 24.11 27.40 20.11
CA ALA A 87 23.72 27.78 21.46
C ALA A 87 24.55 28.99 21.94
N GLU A 88 23.95 29.89 22.71
CA GLU A 88 24.70 30.99 23.34
C GLU A 88 25.88 30.44 24.15
N PRO A 89 27.08 31.06 24.07
CA PRO A 89 28.27 30.54 24.73
C PRO A 89 28.05 30.47 26.24
N PRO A 90 28.36 29.33 26.89
CA PRO A 90 28.16 29.18 28.33
C PRO A 90 28.98 30.23 29.08
N GLN A 91 28.31 31.05 29.89
CA GLN A 91 28.99 32.08 30.69
C GLN A 91 29.98 31.43 31.66
N MET A 92 31.28 31.51 31.33
CA MET A 92 32.34 31.02 32.20
C MET A 92 32.29 31.77 33.55
N PRO A 93 32.31 31.07 34.70
CA PRO A 93 32.29 31.68 36.03
C PRO A 93 33.66 32.30 36.42
N LEU A 94 34.25 33.09 35.53
CA LEU A 94 35.55 33.76 35.72
C LEU A 94 35.40 35.09 36.45
N ARG A 95 35.09 35.06 37.75
CA ARG A 95 35.19 36.24 38.63
C ARG A 95 36.62 36.48 39.12
N ALA A 96 37.56 36.60 38.18
CA ALA A 96 38.90 37.09 38.48
C ALA A 96 38.86 38.60 38.74
N GLN A 97 39.21 39.04 39.95
CA GLN A 97 39.43 40.46 40.22
C GLN A 97 40.67 40.93 39.46
N ARG A 98 40.62 42.10 38.82
CA ARG A 98 41.80 42.72 38.20
C ARG A 98 42.76 43.21 39.29
N GLY A 99 43.76 42.39 39.61
CA GLY A 99 44.92 42.75 40.43
C GLY A 99 46.20 42.25 39.76
N GLU A 100 47.15 43.17 39.60
CA GLU A 100 48.59 42.98 39.26
C GLU A 100 48.96 42.06 38.08
N ALA A 101 49.58 42.65 37.05
CA ALA A 101 50.09 41.92 35.89
C ALA A 101 51.52 41.39 36.15
N GLY A 102 51.65 40.08 36.35
CA GLY A 102 52.95 39.40 36.42
C GLY A 102 52.85 37.91 36.07
N ALA A 103 53.66 37.45 35.11
CA ALA A 103 53.97 36.04 34.76
C ALA A 103 52.83 35.00 34.58
N GLY A 104 51.55 35.40 34.67
CA GLY A 104 50.39 34.51 34.53
C GLY A 104 49.62 34.65 33.20
N GLY A 105 49.57 35.86 32.63
CA GLY A 105 48.81 36.12 31.39
C GLY A 105 49.33 35.34 30.18
N ASP A 106 50.66 35.25 30.06
CA ASP A 106 51.36 34.57 28.95
C ASP A 106 51.05 33.06 28.92
N ARG A 107 51.13 32.39 30.08
CA ARG A 107 50.78 30.97 30.24
C ARG A 107 49.31 30.68 29.98
N CYS A 108 48.41 31.62 30.29
CA CYS A 108 46.99 31.48 29.97
C CYS A 108 46.73 31.58 28.45
N ALA A 109 47.45 32.48 27.74
CA ALA A 109 47.40 32.56 26.29
C ALA A 109 47.97 31.29 25.63
N GLN A 110 49.10 30.77 26.12
CA GLN A 110 49.70 29.52 25.67
C GLN A 110 48.71 28.34 25.83
N LEU A 111 48.12 28.16 27.01
CA LEU A 111 47.17 27.07 27.26
C LEU A 111 45.91 27.17 26.38
N LEU A 112 45.42 28.38 26.09
CA LEU A 112 44.30 28.57 25.17
C LEU A 112 44.64 28.18 23.72
N GLU A 113 45.86 28.42 23.25
CA GLU A 113 46.29 28.02 21.90
C GLU A 113 46.42 26.49 21.78
N LEU A 114 47.00 25.83 22.79
CA LEU A 114 47.06 24.37 22.85
C LEU A 114 45.64 23.75 22.83
N VAL A 115 44.68 24.35 23.54
CA VAL A 115 43.27 23.92 23.50
C VAL A 115 42.62 24.19 22.13
N ARG A 116 42.98 25.28 21.44
CA ARG A 116 42.48 25.63 20.10
C ARG A 116 42.91 24.60 19.05
N GLU A 117 44.17 24.19 19.06
CA GLU A 117 44.67 23.13 18.16
C GLU A 117 44.04 21.76 18.46
N VAL A 118 43.91 21.38 19.73
CA VAL A 118 43.28 20.09 20.13
C VAL A 118 41.82 20.03 19.65
N SER A 119 41.11 21.15 19.71
CA SER A 119 39.69 21.25 19.35
C SER A 119 39.37 21.06 17.86
N SER A 120 40.36 21.06 16.95
CA SER A 120 40.16 20.82 15.52
C SER A 120 40.30 19.35 15.11
N HIS A 121 40.69 18.45 16.01
CA HIS A 121 40.87 17.02 15.70
C HIS A 121 39.65 16.16 16.08
N LEU A 122 39.01 15.57 15.07
CA LEU A 122 37.90 14.62 15.23
C LEU A 122 38.32 13.14 15.32
N ASP A 123 39.51 12.80 14.80
CA ASP A 123 40.07 11.46 14.92
C ASP A 123 40.71 11.26 16.29
N ILE A 124 40.30 10.22 17.02
CA ILE A 124 40.75 9.96 18.39
C ILE A 124 42.26 9.71 18.44
N THR A 125 42.84 9.00 17.46
CA THR A 125 44.27 8.62 17.50
C THR A 125 45.15 9.86 17.29
N SER A 126 44.82 10.69 16.30
CA SER A 126 45.46 11.99 16.04
C SER A 126 45.29 12.97 17.20
N LEU A 127 44.08 13.03 17.77
CA LEU A 127 43.76 13.85 18.95
C LEU A 127 44.61 13.43 20.16
N CYS A 128 44.70 12.12 20.43
CA CYS A 128 45.55 11.57 21.50
C CYS A 128 47.03 11.95 21.30
N HIS A 129 47.51 11.96 20.06
CA HIS A 129 48.89 12.31 19.74
C HIS A 129 49.16 13.82 19.92
N LYS A 130 48.23 14.68 19.49
CA LYS A 130 48.33 16.13 19.72
C LYS A 130 48.27 16.48 21.21
N ILE A 131 47.39 15.80 21.97
CA ILE A 131 47.33 15.87 23.44
C ILE A 131 48.67 15.46 24.07
N PHE A 132 49.27 14.35 23.61
CA PHE A 132 50.59 13.90 24.08
C PHE A 132 51.69 14.95 23.85
N LEU A 133 51.78 15.53 22.65
CA LEU A 133 52.83 16.52 22.32
C LEU A 133 52.73 17.75 23.24
N HIS A 134 51.53 18.25 23.48
CA HIS A 134 51.28 19.37 24.38
C HIS A 134 51.59 19.05 25.85
N ILE A 135 51.38 17.81 26.30
CA ILE A 135 51.81 17.39 27.65
C ILE A 135 53.34 17.43 27.76
N ASN A 136 54.08 17.04 26.71
CA ASN A 136 55.54 17.13 26.69
C ASN A 136 56.06 18.59 26.68
N GLU A 137 55.34 19.51 26.03
CA GLU A 137 55.65 20.95 26.08
C GLU A 137 55.37 21.58 27.44
N LEU A 138 54.32 21.14 28.14
CA LEU A 138 53.89 21.69 29.44
C LEU A 138 54.64 21.08 30.63
N ILE A 139 54.93 19.78 30.62
CA ILE A 139 55.43 19.01 31.76
C ILE A 139 56.73 18.31 31.36
N ALA A 140 57.88 18.90 31.67
CA ALA A 140 59.18 18.35 31.28
C ALA A 140 59.49 17.00 31.97
N ALA A 141 59.16 15.89 31.30
CA ALA A 141 59.40 14.51 31.72
C ALA A 141 60.08 13.69 30.60
N ASP A 142 60.50 12.47 30.93
CA ASP A 142 61.24 11.59 30.01
C ASP A 142 60.30 10.83 29.07
N ARG A 143 59.18 10.32 29.61
CA ARG A 143 58.19 9.53 28.87
C ARG A 143 56.77 9.87 29.33
N TYR A 144 55.81 9.65 28.44
CA TYR A 144 54.39 9.83 28.76
C TYR A 144 53.54 8.70 28.15
N SER A 145 52.32 8.52 28.65
CA SER A 145 51.37 7.54 28.14
C SER A 145 49.94 8.00 28.35
N LEU A 146 49.07 7.66 27.41
CA LEU A 146 47.66 8.05 27.40
C LEU A 146 46.78 6.81 27.23
N PHE A 147 45.94 6.56 28.22
CA PHE A 147 45.01 5.44 28.26
C PHE A 147 43.57 5.96 28.12
N LEU A 148 42.80 5.40 27.21
CA LEU A 148 41.38 5.69 27.03
C LEU A 148 40.54 4.69 27.82
N VAL A 149 39.44 5.16 28.39
CA VAL A 149 38.39 4.27 28.93
C VAL A 149 37.56 3.75 27.75
N CYS A 150 37.40 2.43 27.67
CA CYS A 150 36.55 1.77 26.70
C CYS A 150 35.56 0.83 27.42
N GLU A 151 34.39 0.62 26.81
CA GLU A 151 33.41 -0.38 27.24
C GLU A 151 33.30 -1.47 26.16
N ASP A 152 33.07 -2.73 26.56
CA ASP A 152 32.85 -3.83 25.63
C ASP A 152 31.34 -4.05 25.36
N SER A 153 30.99 -5.03 24.52
CA SER A 153 29.58 -5.38 24.25
C SER A 153 28.80 -5.89 25.48
N SER A 154 29.49 -6.19 26.58
CA SER A 154 28.95 -6.62 27.87
C SER A 154 28.76 -5.45 28.86
N ASN A 155 29.12 -4.22 28.47
CA ASN A 155 29.26 -3.03 29.31
C ASN A 155 30.39 -3.13 30.36
N GLU A 156 31.37 -4.03 30.19
CA GLU A 156 32.54 -4.07 31.07
C GLU A 156 33.59 -3.05 30.63
N LYS A 157 34.06 -2.24 31.60
CA LYS A 157 35.09 -1.22 31.37
C LYS A 157 36.49 -1.84 31.30
N PHE A 158 37.31 -1.28 30.43
CA PHE A 158 38.74 -1.57 30.32
C PHE A 158 39.50 -0.32 29.86
N LEU A 159 40.83 -0.37 29.98
CA LEU A 159 41.70 0.72 29.54
C LEU A 159 42.45 0.30 28.28
N VAL A 160 42.55 1.21 27.31
CA VAL A 160 43.33 1.03 26.07
C VAL A 160 44.28 2.19 25.90
N SER A 161 45.58 1.92 25.91
CA SER A 161 46.53 2.83 25.28
C SER A 161 46.44 2.65 23.75
N ARG A 162 46.07 3.73 23.03
CA ARG A 162 46.31 3.84 21.58
C ARG A 162 47.72 4.37 21.26
N LEU A 163 48.44 4.89 22.26
CA LEU A 163 49.78 5.49 22.14
C LEU A 163 50.59 5.14 23.41
N PHE A 164 51.55 4.22 23.29
CA PHE A 164 52.32 3.68 24.41
C PHE A 164 53.82 3.93 24.24
N ASP A 165 54.50 4.16 25.38
CA ASP A 165 55.96 4.34 25.47
C ASP A 165 56.54 5.46 24.56
N VAL A 166 55.79 6.55 24.46
CA VAL A 166 56.05 7.61 23.47
C VAL A 166 57.03 8.65 24.04
N ALA A 167 58.01 9.04 23.23
CA ALA A 167 59.13 9.91 23.59
C ALA A 167 59.25 11.14 22.66
N GLU A 168 60.12 12.07 23.04
CA GLU A 168 60.38 13.34 22.36
C GLU A 168 60.89 13.12 20.91
N GLY A 169 60.12 13.58 19.92
CA GLY A 169 60.44 13.45 18.49
C GLY A 169 59.81 12.25 17.75
N SER A 170 59.00 11.43 18.44
CA SER A 170 58.25 10.31 17.84
C SER A 170 57.23 10.72 16.76
N THR A 171 56.99 9.82 15.80
CA THR A 171 55.91 9.96 14.81
C THR A 171 54.62 9.25 15.24
N LEU A 172 53.50 9.66 14.64
CA LEU A 172 52.18 9.05 14.85
C LEU A 172 52.17 7.54 14.49
N GLU A 173 52.91 7.15 13.45
CA GLU A 173 52.99 5.75 12.98
C GLU A 173 53.79 4.88 13.96
N GLU A 174 54.89 5.37 14.52
CA GLU A 174 55.66 4.65 15.55
C GLU A 174 54.85 4.48 16.84
N ALA A 175 54.19 5.55 17.29
CA ALA A 175 53.42 5.57 18.54
C ALA A 175 52.15 4.68 18.50
N SER A 176 51.52 4.53 17.33
CA SER A 176 50.25 3.79 17.18
C SER A 176 50.41 2.26 17.10
N ASN A 177 51.62 1.72 16.91
CA ASN A 177 51.82 0.28 16.68
C ASN A 177 51.88 -0.57 17.97
N ASN A 178 52.07 0.05 19.14
CA ASN A 178 52.32 -0.65 20.42
C ASN A 178 51.14 -0.56 21.41
N GLY A 179 49.89 -0.60 20.93
CA GLY A 179 48.71 -0.43 21.78
C GLY A 179 48.53 -1.52 22.87
N ILE A 180 48.30 -1.11 24.12
CA ILE A 180 48.16 -2.02 25.28
C ILE A 180 46.75 -1.93 25.88
N ARG A 181 46.11 -3.09 26.09
CA ARG A 181 44.89 -3.22 26.90
C ARG A 181 45.24 -3.55 28.35
N LEU A 182 44.66 -2.83 29.30
CA LEU A 182 44.74 -3.09 30.73
C LEU A 182 43.36 -3.36 31.33
N ASP A 183 43.31 -4.25 32.32
CA ASP A 183 42.10 -4.55 33.09
C ASP A 183 41.71 -3.34 33.97
N TRP A 184 40.40 -3.18 34.23
CA TRP A 184 39.91 -2.17 35.15
C TRP A 184 40.46 -2.38 36.58
N ASN A 185 40.59 -1.29 37.35
CA ASN A 185 41.21 -1.26 38.70
C ASN A 185 42.71 -1.65 38.78
N LYS A 186 43.39 -2.04 37.70
CA LYS A 186 44.74 -2.62 37.75
C LYS A 186 45.87 -1.58 37.73
N GLY A 187 46.77 -1.65 38.72
CA GLY A 187 47.95 -0.79 38.83
C GLY A 187 47.65 0.69 39.07
N ILE A 188 48.67 1.55 38.95
CA ILE A 188 48.57 3.01 39.14
C ILE A 188 47.50 3.62 38.22
N VAL A 189 47.55 3.31 36.93
CA VAL A 189 46.61 3.84 35.92
C VAL A 189 45.17 3.40 36.23
N GLY A 190 44.96 2.13 36.56
CA GLY A 190 43.65 1.61 36.96
C GLY A 190 43.11 2.24 38.24
N TYR A 191 43.97 2.50 39.24
CA TYR A 191 43.57 3.24 40.45
C TYR A 191 43.09 4.66 40.12
N VAL A 192 43.79 5.39 39.24
CA VAL A 192 43.41 6.76 38.83
C VAL A 192 42.11 6.73 38.01
N ALA A 193 41.97 5.77 37.10
CA ALA A 193 40.76 5.57 36.29
C ALA A 193 39.50 5.33 37.14
N THR A 194 39.63 4.51 38.20
CA THR A 194 38.51 4.12 39.07
C THR A 194 38.20 5.16 40.13
N THR A 195 39.20 5.82 40.73
CA THR A 195 38.98 6.77 41.83
C THR A 195 38.75 8.21 41.37
N GLY A 196 39.12 8.55 40.13
CA GLY A 196 39.05 9.92 39.62
C GLY A 196 39.95 10.91 40.37
N ARG A 197 40.98 10.41 41.07
CA ARG A 197 41.95 11.18 41.87
C ARG A 197 43.35 11.11 41.25
N PRO A 198 44.11 12.21 41.22
CA PRO A 198 45.48 12.21 40.72
C PRO A 198 46.46 11.54 41.69
N LEU A 199 47.64 11.19 41.19
CA LEU A 199 48.76 10.67 41.96
C LEU A 199 50.08 11.32 41.52
N ASN A 200 50.84 11.88 42.46
CA ASN A 200 52.22 12.30 42.30
C ASN A 200 53.10 11.40 43.20
N ILE A 201 53.92 10.55 42.59
CA ILE A 201 54.72 9.51 43.24
C ILE A 201 56.19 9.86 43.05
N LYS A 202 56.92 10.06 44.15
CA LYS A 202 58.34 10.47 44.13
C LYS A 202 59.32 9.31 43.92
N ASN A 203 58.97 8.12 44.38
CA ASN A 203 59.69 6.87 44.13
C ASN A 203 58.67 5.77 43.78
N ALA A 204 58.65 5.32 42.53
CA ALA A 204 57.71 4.30 42.06
C ALA A 204 57.88 2.96 42.78
N TYR A 205 59.11 2.60 43.16
CA TYR A 205 59.43 1.37 43.88
C TYR A 205 58.96 1.35 45.35
N GLU A 206 58.49 2.49 45.88
CA GLU A 206 57.85 2.59 47.20
C GLU A 206 56.32 2.53 47.14
N ASP A 207 55.70 2.62 45.95
CA ASP A 207 54.23 2.56 45.80
C ASP A 207 53.75 1.12 45.55
N PRO A 208 52.87 0.56 46.42
CA PRO A 208 52.41 -0.82 46.30
C PRO A 208 51.51 -1.10 45.07
N ARG A 209 51.20 -0.07 44.26
CA ARG A 209 50.43 -0.20 43.00
C ARG A 209 51.33 -0.22 41.75
N PHE A 210 52.63 0.00 41.90
CA PHE A 210 53.59 -0.03 40.80
C PHE A 210 53.92 -1.48 40.41
N ASN A 211 54.04 -1.75 39.10
CA ASN A 211 54.52 -3.04 38.61
C ASN A 211 55.93 -2.94 38.03
N ALA A 212 56.92 -3.35 38.82
CA ALA A 212 58.32 -3.35 38.42
C ALA A 212 58.70 -4.45 37.39
N GLU A 213 57.78 -5.34 36.99
CA GLU A 213 58.01 -6.30 35.89
C GLU A 213 58.28 -5.59 34.56
N VAL A 214 57.60 -4.46 34.31
CA VAL A 214 57.73 -3.70 33.04
C VAL A 214 59.12 -3.08 32.92
N ASP A 215 59.61 -2.45 34.00
CA ASP A 215 61.00 -1.94 34.10
C ASP A 215 62.02 -3.07 33.86
N GLN A 216 61.82 -4.25 34.47
CA GLN A 216 62.72 -5.40 34.33
C GLN A 216 62.78 -5.96 32.89
N ILE A 217 61.67 -5.93 32.16
CA ILE A 217 61.60 -6.42 30.77
C ILE A 217 62.14 -5.39 29.78
N THR A 218 61.88 -4.11 30.00
CA THR A 218 62.29 -3.01 29.11
C THR A 218 63.73 -2.53 29.34
N GLY A 219 64.30 -2.80 30.52
CA GLY A 219 65.56 -2.22 30.97
C GLY A 219 65.45 -0.73 31.34
N TYR A 220 64.24 -0.15 31.28
CA TYR A 220 63.95 1.20 31.72
C TYR A 220 63.84 1.27 33.24
N LYS A 221 64.04 2.45 33.84
CA LYS A 221 63.83 2.66 35.27
C LYS A 221 62.88 3.81 35.56
N THR A 222 61.71 3.46 36.06
CA THR A 222 60.68 4.37 36.54
C THR A 222 61.04 4.85 37.95
N GLN A 223 61.40 6.13 38.08
CA GLN A 223 61.76 6.78 39.35
C GLN A 223 60.56 7.58 39.88
N SER A 224 60.07 8.57 39.14
CA SER A 224 58.93 9.41 39.54
C SER A 224 57.77 9.32 38.55
N ILE A 225 56.53 9.39 39.04
CA ILE A 225 55.31 9.25 38.22
C ILE A 225 54.31 10.34 38.61
N LEU A 226 53.79 11.06 37.62
CA LEU A 226 52.64 11.95 37.76
C LEU A 226 51.50 11.41 36.88
N CYS A 227 50.42 10.95 37.51
CA CYS A 227 49.29 10.30 36.84
C CYS A 227 47.98 11.03 37.14
N MET A 228 47.26 11.43 36.09
CA MET A 228 46.14 12.35 36.12
C MET A 228 44.90 11.77 35.42
N PRO A 229 43.70 11.85 36.02
CA PRO A 229 42.47 11.45 35.37
C PRO A 229 42.06 12.50 34.34
N ILE A 230 41.65 12.05 33.15
CA ILE A 230 41.03 12.88 32.12
C ILE A 230 39.52 12.74 32.23
N LYS A 231 38.82 13.85 32.47
CA LYS A 231 37.39 13.86 32.75
C LYS A 231 36.59 14.60 31.69
N ASN A 232 35.37 14.15 31.42
CA ASN A 232 34.40 14.92 30.65
C ASN A 232 33.72 16.00 31.51
N HIS A 233 32.84 16.78 30.88
CA HIS A 233 32.03 17.82 31.52
C HIS A 233 31.00 17.32 32.56
N ARG A 234 30.98 16.02 32.90
CA ARG A 234 30.17 15.41 33.96
C ARG A 234 31.04 14.82 35.11
N GLU A 235 32.32 15.17 35.14
CA GLU A 235 33.35 14.60 36.05
C GLU A 235 33.62 13.09 35.84
N GLU A 236 33.07 12.47 34.79
CA GLU A 236 33.31 11.06 34.47
C GLU A 236 34.68 10.89 33.81
N VAL A 237 35.45 9.90 34.26
CA VAL A 237 36.78 9.61 33.70
C VAL A 237 36.64 8.96 32.32
N VAL A 238 37.15 9.63 31.29
CA VAL A 238 37.18 9.16 29.88
C VAL A 238 38.56 8.69 29.45
N GLY A 239 39.59 8.99 30.23
CA GLY A 239 40.96 8.51 30.04
C GLY A 239 41.85 8.80 31.24
N VAL A 240 43.11 8.41 31.17
CA VAL A 240 44.16 8.68 32.16
C VAL A 240 45.45 9.03 31.44
N ALA A 241 46.05 10.16 31.80
CA ALA A 241 47.39 10.54 31.36
C ALA A 241 48.43 10.18 32.42
N GLN A 242 49.63 9.85 31.99
CA GLN A 242 50.76 9.54 32.85
C GLN A 242 52.02 10.19 32.29
N ALA A 243 52.77 10.90 33.14
CA ALA A 243 54.12 11.39 32.88
C ALA A 243 55.11 10.66 33.81
N ILE A 244 56.28 10.30 33.30
CA ILE A 244 57.29 9.50 34.01
C ILE A 244 58.66 10.21 33.94
N ASN A 245 59.35 10.23 35.07
CA ASN A 245 60.69 10.80 35.27
C ASN A 245 60.82 12.26 34.84
N LYS A 246 60.56 13.19 35.78
CA LYS A 246 60.75 14.64 35.58
C LYS A 246 62.20 14.95 35.15
N LYS A 247 62.39 15.58 33.98
CA LYS A 247 63.69 15.97 33.40
C LYS A 247 64.42 17.08 34.18
N CYS A 248 63.69 17.94 34.90
CA CYS A 248 64.26 19.15 35.52
C CYS A 248 63.75 19.39 36.94
N GLY A 249 64.64 19.43 37.93
CA GLY A 249 64.36 19.72 39.34
C GLY A 249 65.52 19.26 40.23
N THR A 250 65.57 19.68 41.51
CA THR A 250 66.65 19.26 42.42
C THR A 250 66.58 17.77 42.78
N ASP A 251 65.35 17.23 42.87
CA ASP A 251 65.08 15.91 43.46
C ASP A 251 64.46 14.92 42.44
N GLY A 252 64.37 15.29 41.15
CA GLY A 252 63.78 14.45 40.09
C GLY A 252 62.27 14.17 40.23
N SER A 253 61.55 14.88 41.11
CA SER A 253 60.12 14.71 41.38
C SER A 253 59.26 15.84 40.82
N PHE A 254 57.98 15.55 40.53
CA PHE A 254 57.00 16.54 40.10
C PHE A 254 56.54 17.44 41.25
N THR A 255 56.23 18.70 40.93
CA THR A 255 55.83 19.75 41.88
C THR A 255 54.31 19.97 41.88
N GLU A 256 53.80 20.68 42.89
CA GLU A 256 52.39 21.13 42.87
C GLU A 256 52.05 22.02 41.65
N GLN A 257 53.04 22.67 41.03
CA GLN A 257 52.80 23.47 39.83
C GLN A 257 52.62 22.57 38.60
N ASP A 258 53.39 21.49 38.48
CA ASP A 258 53.17 20.45 37.48
C ASP A 258 51.77 19.84 37.61
N GLU A 259 51.34 19.56 38.85
CA GLU A 259 49.99 19.04 39.12
C GLU A 259 48.89 20.00 38.64
N LYS A 260 49.05 21.31 38.89
CA LYS A 260 48.09 22.35 38.51
C LYS A 260 48.06 22.56 37.00
N ASP A 261 49.21 22.68 36.34
CA ASP A 261 49.30 22.94 34.91
C ASP A 261 48.84 21.73 34.08
N PHE A 262 49.20 20.50 34.50
CA PHE A 262 48.73 19.26 33.86
C PHE A 262 47.22 19.08 34.05
N SER A 263 46.70 19.30 35.27
CA SER A 263 45.26 19.20 35.54
C SER A 263 44.44 20.28 34.82
N ALA A 264 44.98 21.49 34.65
CA ALA A 264 44.30 22.57 33.94
C ALA A 264 44.18 22.28 32.44
N TYR A 265 45.22 21.74 31.82
CA TYR A 265 45.19 21.34 30.41
C TYR A 265 44.23 20.16 30.18
N LEU A 266 44.36 19.08 30.97
CA LEU A 266 43.55 17.87 30.80
C LEU A 266 42.04 18.08 31.01
N ALA A 267 41.63 19.10 31.78
CA ALA A 267 40.23 19.48 31.94
C ALA A 267 39.58 19.89 30.61
N PHE A 268 40.33 20.54 29.70
CA PHE A 268 39.87 20.84 28.35
C PHE A 268 40.02 19.63 27.42
N SER A 269 41.17 18.94 27.47
CA SER A 269 41.44 17.76 26.64
C SER A 269 40.37 16.67 26.82
N GLY A 270 39.85 16.49 28.03
CA GLY A 270 38.80 15.50 28.32
C GLY A 270 37.41 15.82 27.76
N ILE A 271 37.10 17.11 27.53
CA ILE A 271 35.87 17.51 26.83
C ILE A 271 35.99 17.18 25.34
N VAL A 272 37.11 17.55 24.70
CA VAL A 272 37.34 17.27 23.28
C VAL A 272 37.44 15.77 23.02
N LEU A 273 38.15 15.03 23.88
CA LEU A 273 38.31 13.59 23.81
C LEU A 273 36.96 12.85 23.96
N HIS A 274 36.08 13.30 24.85
CA HIS A 274 34.74 12.74 24.97
C HIS A 274 33.90 13.01 23.70
N ASN A 275 33.99 14.21 23.13
CA ASN A 275 33.27 14.54 21.90
C ASN A 275 33.78 13.72 20.70
N ALA A 276 35.09 13.46 20.60
CA ALA A 276 35.66 12.58 19.58
C ALA A 276 35.25 11.11 19.77
N GLN A 277 35.19 10.60 21.01
CA GLN A 277 34.63 9.28 21.34
C GLN A 277 33.15 9.16 20.92
N LEU A 278 32.33 10.17 21.21
CA LEU A 278 30.92 10.22 20.80
C LEU A 278 30.78 10.27 19.26
N TYR A 279 31.67 10.99 18.56
CA TYR A 279 31.68 11.06 17.10
C TYR A 279 32.10 9.73 16.44
N GLU A 280 33.18 9.08 16.91
CA GLU A 280 33.60 7.75 16.43
C GLU A 280 32.48 6.72 16.62
N THR A 281 31.82 6.74 17.77
CA THR A 281 30.67 5.88 18.10
C THR A 281 29.47 6.17 17.18
N SER A 282 29.07 7.43 17.05
CA SER A 282 27.93 7.83 16.19
C SER A 282 28.16 7.47 14.72
N GLN A 283 29.39 7.61 14.22
CA GLN A 283 29.74 7.22 12.85
C GLN A 283 29.82 5.70 12.65
N LEU A 284 30.02 4.91 13.71
CA LEU A 284 29.89 3.46 13.66
C LEU A 284 28.41 3.04 13.64
N GLU A 285 27.57 3.65 14.47
CA GLU A 285 26.12 3.39 14.48
C GLU A 285 25.44 3.82 13.16
N ASN A 286 25.81 4.96 12.59
CA ASN A 286 25.29 5.41 11.30
C ASN A 286 25.65 4.40 10.18
N ARG A 287 26.90 3.91 10.15
CA ARG A 287 27.31 2.84 9.22
C ARG A 287 26.54 1.53 9.41
N ARG A 288 26.28 1.10 10.67
CA ARG A 288 25.40 -0.05 10.96
C ARG A 288 23.99 0.16 10.42
N ASN A 289 23.44 1.37 10.57
CA ASN A 289 22.08 1.69 10.15
C ASN A 289 21.94 1.78 8.61
N GLN A 290 22.93 2.34 7.90
CA GLN A 290 22.97 2.32 6.43
C GLN A 290 22.96 0.88 5.89
N VAL A 291 23.82 0.01 6.44
CA VAL A 291 23.85 -1.42 6.09
C VAL A 291 22.49 -2.11 6.34
N LEU A 292 21.80 -1.81 7.44
CA LEU A 292 20.44 -2.33 7.68
C LEU A 292 19.43 -1.85 6.62
N LEU A 293 19.54 -0.61 6.15
CA LEU A 293 18.67 -0.06 5.09
C LEU A 293 18.99 -0.67 3.72
N ASP A 294 20.27 -0.87 3.38
CA ASP A 294 20.70 -1.56 2.16
C ASP A 294 20.12 -2.98 2.10
N LEU A 295 20.34 -3.78 3.15
CA LEU A 295 19.81 -5.14 3.24
C LEU A 295 18.26 -5.18 3.26
N ALA A 296 17.60 -4.16 3.82
CA ALA A 296 16.15 -4.01 3.75
C ALA A 296 15.67 -3.70 2.31
N SER A 297 16.37 -2.85 1.57
CA SER A 297 16.01 -2.50 0.18
C SER A 297 15.98 -3.74 -0.72
N LEU A 298 16.97 -4.62 -0.61
CA LEU A 298 17.06 -5.91 -1.33
C LEU A 298 15.86 -6.84 -1.05
N ILE A 299 15.21 -6.70 0.11
CA ILE A 299 14.00 -7.46 0.49
C ILE A 299 12.73 -6.82 -0.12
N PHE A 300 12.71 -5.51 -0.33
CA PHE A 300 11.55 -4.80 -0.87
C PHE A 300 11.55 -4.62 -2.41
N GLU A 301 12.71 -4.77 -3.06
CA GLU A 301 12.89 -4.43 -4.48
C GLU A 301 12.04 -5.27 -5.46
N GLU A 302 11.77 -6.54 -5.14
CA GLU A 302 10.85 -7.39 -5.92
C GLU A 302 10.00 -8.28 -5.01
N GLN A 303 8.68 -8.01 -4.94
CA GLN A 303 7.73 -8.78 -4.12
C GLN A 303 6.79 -9.62 -5.01
N GLN A 304 7.35 -10.60 -5.74
CA GLN A 304 6.57 -11.47 -6.64
C GLN A 304 5.83 -12.61 -5.93
N SER A 305 6.43 -13.20 -4.89
CA SER A 305 5.76 -14.21 -4.04
C SER A 305 6.44 -14.33 -2.68
N LEU A 306 5.72 -14.87 -1.71
CA LEU A 306 6.23 -15.10 -0.35
C LEU A 306 7.44 -16.04 -0.35
N GLU A 307 7.47 -17.06 -1.23
CA GLU A 307 8.61 -17.96 -1.37
C GLU A 307 9.87 -17.24 -1.86
N VAL A 308 9.75 -16.39 -2.88
CA VAL A 308 10.89 -15.61 -3.40
C VAL A 308 11.41 -14.64 -2.34
N LEU A 309 10.50 -13.97 -1.61
CA LEU A 309 10.84 -13.07 -0.51
C LEU A 309 11.63 -13.79 0.60
N LEU A 310 11.16 -14.95 1.05
CA LEU A 310 11.80 -15.73 2.11
C LEU A 310 13.20 -16.22 1.67
N LYS A 311 13.36 -16.57 0.39
CA LYS A 311 14.67 -16.93 -0.18
C LYS A 311 15.63 -15.73 -0.19
N LYS A 312 15.16 -14.53 -0.57
CA LYS A 312 15.96 -13.29 -0.47
C LYS A 312 16.36 -13.00 0.98
N ILE A 313 15.41 -12.98 1.91
CA ILE A 313 15.66 -12.77 3.35
C ILE A 313 16.76 -13.70 3.87
N ALA A 314 16.66 -15.00 3.59
CA ALA A 314 17.63 -15.99 4.06
C ALA A 314 19.03 -15.80 3.44
N ALA A 315 19.12 -15.54 2.13
CA ALA A 315 20.41 -15.32 1.46
C ALA A 315 21.11 -14.03 1.94
N THR A 316 20.35 -12.95 2.06
CA THR A 316 20.83 -11.63 2.52
C THR A 316 21.43 -11.69 3.92
N ILE A 317 20.74 -12.30 4.88
CA ILE A 317 21.23 -12.38 6.27
C ILE A 317 22.37 -13.38 6.46
N LEU A 318 22.37 -14.49 5.72
CA LEU A 318 23.38 -15.54 5.86
C LEU A 318 24.79 -15.03 5.52
N SER A 319 24.91 -14.33 4.39
CA SER A 319 26.17 -13.74 3.93
C SER A 319 26.65 -12.65 4.89
N PHE A 320 25.75 -11.81 5.40
CA PHE A 320 26.12 -10.70 6.28
C PHE A 320 26.55 -11.16 7.68
N MET A 321 25.83 -12.10 8.28
CA MET A 321 26.07 -12.57 9.65
C MET A 321 27.21 -13.59 9.77
N GLN A 322 27.87 -13.94 8.65
CA GLN A 322 28.88 -15.00 8.55
C GLN A 322 28.37 -16.34 9.10
N ALA A 323 27.07 -16.63 8.99
CA ALA A 323 26.46 -17.84 9.55
C ALA A 323 26.56 -19.04 8.57
N GLN A 324 26.62 -20.26 9.09
CA GLN A 324 26.70 -21.47 8.26
C GLN A 324 25.34 -21.85 7.65
N CYS A 325 24.23 -21.61 8.36
CA CYS A 325 22.89 -21.90 7.86
C CYS A 325 21.88 -20.87 8.40
N CYS A 326 20.87 -20.56 7.59
CA CYS A 326 19.72 -19.74 7.93
C CYS A 326 18.43 -20.53 7.61
N THR A 327 17.50 -20.59 8.55
CA THR A 327 16.15 -21.12 8.32
C THR A 327 15.13 -20.05 8.68
N VAL A 328 14.13 -19.85 7.81
CA VAL A 328 13.02 -18.93 8.07
C VAL A 328 11.73 -19.72 8.14
N PHE A 329 11.13 -19.76 9.32
CA PHE A 329 9.84 -20.37 9.58
C PHE A 329 8.73 -19.34 9.37
N VAL A 330 7.60 -19.75 8.80
CA VAL A 330 6.39 -18.91 8.68
C VAL A 330 5.29 -19.49 9.56
N ALA A 331 4.66 -18.65 10.37
CA ALA A 331 3.50 -19.02 11.15
C ALA A 331 2.22 -18.80 10.32
N ASP A 332 1.68 -19.89 9.77
CA ASP A 332 0.31 -19.92 9.25
C ASP A 332 -0.71 -19.68 10.40
N GLY A 333 -1.94 -19.27 10.06
CA GLY A 333 -2.89 -18.68 11.01
C GLY A 333 -3.29 -19.60 12.19
N ASP A 334 -3.06 -19.12 13.42
CA ASP A 334 -3.45 -19.67 14.74
C ASP A 334 -3.07 -21.13 15.07
N ALA A 335 -2.45 -21.84 14.13
CA ALA A 335 -1.83 -23.13 14.37
C ALA A 335 -0.47 -23.02 15.10
N THR A 336 -0.05 -24.13 15.70
CA THR A 336 1.38 -24.49 15.82
C THR A 336 2.08 -24.28 14.48
N VAL A 337 3.35 -23.84 14.45
CA VAL A 337 4.03 -23.44 13.18
C VAL A 337 3.85 -24.53 12.12
N SER A 338 3.07 -24.23 11.07
CA SER A 338 2.86 -25.15 9.95
C SER A 338 4.19 -25.58 9.38
N GLN A 339 4.36 -26.88 9.11
CA GLN A 339 5.63 -27.46 8.65
C GLN A 339 6.03 -27.05 7.21
N LYS A 340 5.44 -25.98 6.66
CA LYS A 340 5.93 -25.21 5.50
C LYS A 340 7.14 -24.35 5.90
N ALA A 341 8.17 -24.96 6.47
CA ALA A 341 9.45 -24.32 6.71
C ALA A 341 10.25 -24.28 5.39
N ILE A 342 10.62 -23.09 4.92
CA ILE A 342 11.51 -22.95 3.76
C ILE A 342 12.95 -23.00 4.28
N VAL A 343 13.49 -24.22 4.34
CA VAL A 343 14.87 -24.49 4.78
C VAL A 343 15.83 -24.20 3.62
N LEU A 344 16.48 -23.03 3.63
CA LEU A 344 17.42 -22.63 2.59
C LEU A 344 18.88 -22.83 3.03
N CYS A 345 19.31 -24.10 3.09
CA CYS A 345 20.71 -24.45 3.36
C CYS A 345 21.64 -23.97 2.24
N VAL A 346 22.62 -23.14 2.57
CA VAL A 346 23.75 -22.80 1.68
C VAL A 346 25.06 -23.32 2.25
N PHE A 347 25.19 -24.64 2.34
CA PHE A 347 26.26 -25.38 1.66
C PHE A 347 25.99 -26.90 1.72
N ARG A 348 26.25 -27.60 0.59
CA ARG A 348 25.94 -29.03 0.32
C ARG A 348 24.45 -29.43 0.35
N HIS A 349 23.83 -29.40 -0.84
CA HIS A 349 22.70 -30.21 -1.31
C HIS A 349 21.74 -30.85 -0.27
N ARG A 350 20.61 -30.16 0.02
CA ARG A 350 19.23 -30.67 -0.20
C ARG A 350 18.17 -29.64 0.23
N GLU A 351 17.29 -29.25 -0.68
CA GLU A 351 16.13 -28.37 -0.41
C GLU A 351 14.95 -29.10 0.29
N ARG A 352 15.22 -30.12 1.13
CA ARG A 352 14.14 -30.98 1.65
C ARG A 352 14.28 -31.56 3.05
N ASP A 353 15.29 -31.14 3.82
CA ASP A 353 15.42 -31.53 5.23
C ASP A 353 14.57 -30.63 6.15
N VAL A 354 13.25 -30.71 5.98
CA VAL A 354 12.24 -30.18 6.93
C VAL A 354 12.26 -30.94 8.27
N GLY A 355 12.99 -32.05 8.34
CA GLY A 355 12.89 -33.09 9.36
C GLY A 355 13.85 -33.03 10.54
N ASN A 356 14.55 -31.92 10.83
CA ASN A 356 15.32 -31.79 12.09
C ASN A 356 14.40 -31.24 13.22
N PRO A 357 13.95 -32.06 14.19
CA PRO A 357 12.99 -31.61 15.20
C PRO A 357 13.59 -30.57 16.15
N ILE A 358 14.90 -30.65 16.41
CA ILE A 358 15.62 -29.79 17.34
C ILE A 358 15.56 -28.32 16.88
N ASN A 359 15.77 -28.08 15.59
CA ASN A 359 15.71 -26.73 15.02
C ASN A 359 14.30 -26.13 15.12
N TYR A 360 13.27 -26.93 14.80
CA TYR A 360 11.87 -26.55 14.94
C TYR A 360 11.49 -26.25 16.40
N MET A 361 12.00 -27.01 17.37
CA MET A 361 11.76 -26.77 18.80
C MET A 361 12.30 -25.41 19.27
N TYR A 362 13.53 -25.05 18.87
CA TYR A 362 14.09 -23.73 19.18
C TYR A 362 13.28 -22.59 18.55
N ALA A 363 12.81 -22.76 17.31
CA ALA A 363 11.95 -21.77 16.65
C ALA A 363 10.56 -21.67 17.30
N GLN A 364 9.96 -22.80 17.69
CA GLN A 364 8.66 -22.83 18.37
C GLN A 364 8.72 -22.29 19.81
N TYR A 365 9.87 -22.40 20.50
CA TYR A 365 10.15 -21.70 21.75
C TYR A 365 10.15 -20.18 21.52
N VAL A 366 10.93 -19.68 20.55
CA VAL A 366 11.02 -18.25 20.21
C VAL A 366 9.67 -17.67 19.76
N LYS A 367 8.84 -18.42 19.03
CA LYS A 367 7.45 -18.02 18.73
C LYS A 367 6.61 -17.85 20.00
N ASN A 368 6.80 -18.70 21.01
CA ASN A 368 6.00 -18.72 22.22
C ASN A 368 6.46 -17.70 23.27
N THR A 369 7.77 -17.44 23.39
CA THR A 369 8.30 -16.40 24.29
C THR A 369 8.23 -15.00 23.68
N MET A 370 8.23 -14.89 22.35
CA MET A 370 8.29 -13.63 21.61
C MET A 370 9.57 -12.80 21.85
N GLU A 371 10.62 -13.46 22.35
CA GLU A 371 11.95 -12.91 22.66
C GLU A 371 13.05 -13.59 21.82
N PRO A 372 14.20 -12.92 21.59
CA PRO A 372 15.38 -13.53 20.98
C PRO A 372 15.95 -14.70 21.80
N LEU A 373 16.76 -15.52 21.13
CA LEU A 373 17.43 -16.67 21.72
C LEU A 373 18.83 -16.85 21.15
N ASN A 374 19.83 -16.44 21.92
CA ASN A 374 21.25 -16.66 21.66
C ASN A 374 21.79 -17.81 22.52
N ILE A 375 22.36 -18.84 21.87
CA ILE A 375 22.94 -20.02 22.51
C ILE A 375 24.40 -20.15 22.07
N ARG A 376 25.32 -19.98 23.01
CA ARG A 376 26.77 -20.09 22.78
C ARG A 376 27.23 -21.52 22.48
N ASP A 377 26.58 -22.52 23.10
CA ASP A 377 26.88 -23.95 22.93
C ASP A 377 25.60 -24.78 23.12
N VAL A 378 24.99 -25.19 22.00
CA VAL A 378 23.74 -25.98 21.94
C VAL A 378 23.88 -27.33 22.64
N THR A 379 25.10 -27.90 22.74
CA THR A 379 25.33 -29.16 23.45
C THR A 379 25.21 -29.04 24.97
N LYS A 380 25.14 -27.80 25.50
CA LYS A 380 25.03 -27.49 26.93
C LYS A 380 23.65 -26.92 27.31
N ASP A 381 22.75 -26.74 26.36
CA ASP A 381 21.40 -26.23 26.65
C ASP A 381 20.53 -27.31 27.30
N LYS A 382 19.94 -26.99 28.46
CA LYS A 382 19.15 -27.95 29.25
C LYS A 382 17.65 -27.88 28.97
N ARG A 383 17.19 -26.98 28.10
CA ARG A 383 15.74 -26.81 27.80
C ARG A 383 15.14 -27.99 27.05
N PHE A 384 15.94 -28.74 26.29
CA PHE A 384 15.50 -29.83 25.43
C PHE A 384 16.37 -31.08 25.63
N PRO A 385 16.22 -31.82 26.75
CA PRO A 385 17.22 -32.79 27.21
C PRO A 385 17.58 -33.91 26.22
N TRP A 386 16.68 -34.28 25.33
CA TRP A 386 16.89 -35.31 24.30
C TRP A 386 17.84 -34.91 23.15
N THR A 387 18.41 -33.70 23.16
CA THR A 387 19.45 -33.30 22.20
C THR A 387 20.76 -34.09 22.35
N SER A 388 21.04 -34.71 23.50
CA SER A 388 22.21 -35.58 23.69
C SER A 388 22.00 -37.00 23.15
N ASP A 389 20.79 -37.54 23.25
CA ASP A 389 20.58 -38.99 23.25
C ASP A 389 20.30 -39.56 21.86
N ASN A 390 19.73 -38.75 20.94
CA ASN A 390 19.51 -39.12 19.54
C ASN A 390 20.54 -38.47 18.60
N MET A 391 21.82 -38.52 18.98
CA MET A 391 22.96 -38.06 18.18
C MET A 391 23.30 -39.02 17.03
N ASP A 392 22.34 -39.23 16.12
CA ASP A 392 22.62 -39.89 14.84
C ASP A 392 23.56 -39.01 14.00
N THR A 393 24.47 -39.64 13.26
CA THR A 393 25.82 -39.10 12.97
C THR A 393 25.88 -37.76 12.20
N SER A 394 24.78 -37.33 11.58
CA SER A 394 24.65 -36.05 10.87
C SER A 394 24.47 -34.83 11.81
N THR A 395 23.98 -35.01 13.03
CA THR A 395 23.64 -33.92 13.96
C THR A 395 24.85 -33.24 14.63
N THR A 396 26.06 -33.74 14.37
CA THR A 396 27.32 -33.35 14.99
C THR A 396 27.87 -31.96 14.62
N GLN A 397 27.20 -31.20 13.74
CA GLN A 397 27.80 -30.02 13.08
C GLN A 397 27.55 -28.64 13.70
N PHE A 398 26.45 -28.40 14.45
CA PHE A 398 26.15 -27.04 14.95
C PHE A 398 26.33 -26.89 16.47
N ARG A 399 27.08 -25.84 16.84
CA ARG A 399 27.44 -25.47 18.22
C ARG A 399 26.79 -24.17 18.66
N SER A 400 26.77 -23.13 17.83
CA SER A 400 26.12 -21.86 18.19
C SER A 400 24.82 -21.66 17.41
N LEU A 401 23.86 -20.99 18.03
CA LEU A 401 22.53 -20.73 17.49
C LEU A 401 22.08 -19.33 17.91
N LEU A 402 21.55 -18.57 16.97
CA LEU A 402 20.89 -17.29 17.22
C LEU A 402 19.53 -17.31 16.52
N CYS A 403 18.45 -17.03 17.25
CA CYS A 403 17.08 -17.19 16.76
C CYS A 403 16.21 -16.02 17.23
N THR A 404 15.41 -15.43 16.33
CA THR A 404 14.69 -14.17 16.56
C THR A 404 13.27 -14.23 15.98
N PRO A 405 12.25 -13.73 16.70
CA PRO A 405 10.87 -13.73 16.22
C PRO A 405 10.65 -12.65 15.16
N ILE A 406 10.02 -13.02 14.04
CA ILE A 406 9.57 -12.07 13.01
C ILE A 406 8.14 -11.66 13.36
N LYS A 407 7.95 -10.40 13.76
CA LYS A 407 6.67 -9.88 14.28
C LYS A 407 5.92 -9.02 13.26
N ASN A 408 4.59 -9.01 13.38
CA ASN A 408 3.71 -8.09 12.64
C ASN A 408 3.67 -6.72 13.32
N GLY A 409 4.23 -5.70 12.67
CA GLY A 409 4.36 -4.34 13.22
C GLY A 409 3.05 -3.59 13.55
N LYS A 410 1.87 -4.19 13.31
CA LYS A 410 0.56 -3.63 13.72
C LYS A 410 -0.13 -4.39 14.85
N LYS A 411 0.40 -5.54 15.29
CA LYS A 411 -0.25 -6.41 16.29
C LYS A 411 0.70 -7.13 17.26
N ASP A 412 2.01 -6.93 17.14
CA ASP A 412 3.11 -7.69 17.78
C ASP A 412 3.10 -9.23 17.57
N LYS A 413 2.05 -9.78 16.94
CA LYS A 413 1.90 -11.20 16.63
C LYS A 413 3.10 -11.71 15.81
N VAL A 414 3.73 -12.77 16.30
CA VAL A 414 4.79 -13.50 15.58
C VAL A 414 4.18 -14.15 14.33
N ILE A 415 4.67 -13.74 13.15
CA ILE A 415 4.29 -14.26 11.82
C ILE A 415 5.37 -15.15 11.21
N GLY A 416 6.55 -15.19 11.81
CA GLY A 416 7.63 -16.10 11.44
C GLY A 416 8.75 -16.10 12.47
N VAL A 417 9.80 -16.88 12.22
CA VAL A 417 11.01 -16.93 13.07
C VAL A 417 12.22 -17.09 12.16
N CYS A 418 13.26 -16.27 12.37
CA CYS A 418 14.55 -16.43 11.72
C CYS A 418 15.51 -17.17 12.65
N GLN A 419 16.22 -18.17 12.15
CA GLN A 419 17.18 -18.97 12.90
C GLN A 419 18.50 -19.06 12.13
N LEU A 420 19.58 -18.61 12.75
CA LEU A 420 20.96 -18.73 12.30
C LEU A 420 21.69 -19.81 13.09
N LEU A 421 22.47 -20.65 12.41
CA LEU A 421 23.28 -21.71 13.01
C LEU A 421 24.76 -21.51 12.64
N ASN A 422 25.63 -21.71 13.63
CA ASN A 422 27.08 -21.49 13.59
C ASN A 422 27.49 -20.13 12.99
N LYS A 423 27.81 -19.14 13.84
CA LYS A 423 28.63 -18.02 13.37
C LYS A 423 30.03 -18.55 13.03
N MET A 424 30.47 -18.34 11.81
CA MET A 424 31.77 -18.80 11.32
C MET A 424 32.82 -17.72 11.56
N ASP A 425 34.05 -18.14 11.80
CA ASP A 425 35.22 -17.27 11.73
C ASP A 425 35.84 -17.29 10.32
N GLU A 426 36.07 -16.12 9.72
CA GLU A 426 36.61 -16.03 8.35
C GLU A 426 38.02 -16.61 8.21
N SER A 427 38.85 -16.45 9.25
CA SER A 427 40.26 -16.83 9.22
C SER A 427 40.47 -18.32 9.47
N THR A 428 39.76 -18.89 10.45
CA THR A 428 39.92 -20.30 10.86
C THR A 428 38.84 -21.23 10.31
N ARG A 429 37.73 -20.69 9.79
CA ARG A 429 36.50 -21.43 9.41
C ARG A 429 35.95 -22.31 10.55
N THR A 430 36.23 -21.95 11.80
CA THR A 430 35.65 -22.60 12.98
C THR A 430 34.36 -21.90 13.42
N ALA A 431 33.47 -22.63 14.08
CA ALA A 431 32.24 -22.06 14.65
C ALA A 431 32.54 -21.35 15.98
N LYS A 432 32.14 -20.08 16.09
CA LYS A 432 32.21 -19.23 17.28
C LYS A 432 30.80 -18.86 17.78
N PRO A 433 30.62 -18.46 19.05
CA PRO A 433 29.34 -17.96 19.54
C PRO A 433 28.95 -16.64 18.85
N PHE A 434 27.63 -16.40 18.71
CA PHE A 434 27.10 -15.09 18.36
C PHE A 434 27.28 -14.13 19.56
N ASN A 435 27.60 -12.87 19.28
CA ASN A 435 27.74 -11.83 20.31
C ASN A 435 26.46 -10.97 20.43
N ARG A 436 26.45 -10.01 21.34
CA ARG A 436 25.27 -9.15 21.59
C ARG A 436 24.94 -8.22 20.41
N ASN A 437 25.95 -7.82 19.64
CA ASN A 437 25.75 -6.99 18.45
C ASN A 437 25.09 -7.81 17.33
N ASP A 438 25.42 -9.11 17.22
CA ASP A 438 24.77 -10.03 16.29
C ASP A 438 23.27 -10.20 16.59
N GLU A 439 22.94 -10.30 17.88
CA GLU A 439 21.59 -10.43 18.41
C GLU A 439 20.75 -9.17 18.10
N GLN A 440 21.24 -7.99 18.50
CA GLN A 440 20.62 -6.70 18.19
C GLN A 440 20.45 -6.47 16.67
N PHE A 441 21.41 -6.91 15.86
CA PHE A 441 21.32 -6.77 14.41
C PHE A 441 20.23 -7.66 13.82
N LEU A 442 20.14 -8.93 14.26
CA LEU A 442 19.10 -9.84 13.79
C LEU A 442 17.70 -9.39 14.23
N GLU A 443 17.57 -8.84 15.43
CA GLU A 443 16.33 -8.18 15.90
C GLU A 443 15.90 -7.03 14.97
N ALA A 444 16.80 -6.08 14.69
CA ALA A 444 16.51 -4.95 13.81
C ALA A 444 16.14 -5.42 12.39
N PHE A 445 16.87 -6.41 11.85
CA PHE A 445 16.60 -7.01 10.55
C PHE A 445 15.23 -7.73 10.50
N ALA A 446 14.84 -8.43 11.56
CA ALA A 446 13.57 -9.14 11.64
C ALA A 446 12.33 -8.22 11.56
N ILE A 447 12.46 -6.93 11.94
CA ILE A 447 11.41 -5.92 11.76
C ILE A 447 11.13 -5.70 10.26
N PHE A 448 12.18 -5.53 9.46
CA PHE A 448 12.06 -5.38 8.00
C PHE A 448 11.52 -6.66 7.35
N CYS A 449 11.96 -7.84 7.79
CA CYS A 449 11.40 -9.12 7.35
C CYS A 449 9.89 -9.20 7.62
N GLY A 450 9.43 -8.75 8.79
CA GLY A 450 8.01 -8.77 9.17
C GLY A 450 7.15 -7.87 8.29
N LEU A 451 7.64 -6.66 7.99
CA LEU A 451 7.01 -5.74 7.05
C LEU A 451 6.98 -6.30 5.62
N GLY A 452 8.07 -6.91 5.16
CA GLY A 452 8.16 -7.58 3.86
C GLY A 452 7.12 -8.69 3.70
N ILE A 453 7.14 -9.65 4.63
CA ILE A 453 6.26 -10.83 4.62
C ILE A 453 4.78 -10.41 4.67
N GLN A 454 4.44 -9.44 5.53
CA GLN A 454 3.07 -8.94 5.63
C GLN A 454 2.58 -8.28 4.34
N ASN A 455 3.43 -7.49 3.66
CA ASN A 455 3.06 -6.84 2.41
C ASN A 455 2.83 -7.88 1.30
N THR A 456 3.75 -8.84 1.11
CA THR A 456 3.62 -9.87 0.07
C THR A 456 2.41 -10.78 0.30
N GLN A 457 2.15 -11.21 1.54
CA GLN A 457 0.94 -11.98 1.88
C GLN A 457 -0.36 -11.20 1.57
N MET A 458 -0.36 -9.89 1.77
CA MET A 458 -1.50 -9.02 1.46
C MET A 458 -1.71 -8.89 -0.05
N TYR A 459 -0.64 -8.76 -0.84
CA TYR A 459 -0.71 -8.75 -2.31
C TYR A 459 -1.22 -10.09 -2.87
N GLU A 460 -0.64 -11.23 -2.46
CA GLU A 460 -1.12 -12.57 -2.87
C GLU A 460 -2.61 -12.80 -2.54
N THR A 461 -3.07 -12.25 -1.41
CA THR A 461 -4.48 -12.36 -0.99
C THR A 461 -5.40 -11.55 -1.89
N VAL A 462 -4.99 -10.34 -2.31
CA VAL A 462 -5.75 -9.49 -3.24
C VAL A 462 -5.76 -10.09 -4.64
N GLU A 463 -4.61 -10.53 -5.16
CA GLU A 463 -4.50 -11.19 -6.46
C GLU A 463 -5.39 -12.44 -6.54
N ARG A 464 -5.34 -13.31 -5.52
CA ARG A 464 -6.20 -14.50 -5.42
C ARG A 464 -7.68 -14.15 -5.31
N ALA A 465 -8.04 -12.99 -4.78
CA ALA A 465 -9.42 -12.52 -4.79
C ALA A 465 -9.86 -12.02 -6.18
N LEU A 466 -9.00 -11.28 -6.88
CA LEU A 466 -9.25 -10.81 -8.25
C LEU A 466 -9.42 -11.98 -9.24
N VAL A 467 -8.52 -12.98 -9.21
CA VAL A 467 -8.65 -14.17 -10.08
C VAL A 467 -9.93 -14.96 -9.79
N LYS A 468 -10.34 -15.05 -8.52
CA LYS A 468 -11.64 -15.65 -8.15
C LYS A 468 -12.82 -14.83 -8.68
N GLN A 469 -12.74 -13.51 -8.62
CA GLN A 469 -13.78 -12.62 -9.13
C GLN A 469 -13.90 -12.75 -10.66
N GLU A 470 -12.77 -12.82 -11.38
CA GLU A 470 -12.71 -13.02 -12.82
C GLU A 470 -13.40 -14.32 -13.26
N VAL A 471 -13.04 -15.46 -12.64
CA VAL A 471 -13.70 -16.76 -12.91
C VAL A 471 -15.18 -16.74 -12.51
N THR A 472 -15.55 -16.01 -11.45
CA THR A 472 -16.97 -15.88 -11.06
C THR A 472 -17.76 -15.09 -12.10
N LEU A 473 -17.20 -14.01 -12.65
CA LEU A 473 -17.81 -13.22 -13.72
C LEU A 473 -17.89 -13.99 -15.04
N GLU A 474 -16.91 -14.82 -15.36
CA GLU A 474 -16.95 -15.74 -16.51
C GLU A 474 -18.15 -16.71 -16.40
N VAL A 475 -18.29 -17.41 -15.27
CA VAL A 475 -19.41 -18.33 -15.01
C VAL A 475 -20.77 -17.59 -15.03
N LEU A 476 -20.86 -16.40 -14.44
CA LEU A 476 -22.06 -15.57 -14.50
C LEU A 476 -22.40 -15.16 -15.95
N SER A 477 -21.41 -14.77 -16.75
CA SER A 477 -21.62 -14.40 -18.15
C SER A 477 -22.16 -15.57 -18.99
N TYR A 478 -21.65 -16.79 -18.78
CA TYR A 478 -22.15 -17.99 -19.44
C TYR A 478 -23.63 -18.26 -19.12
N HIS A 479 -24.02 -18.13 -17.85
CA HIS A 479 -25.42 -18.30 -17.45
C HIS A 479 -26.32 -17.13 -17.88
N ALA A 480 -25.80 -15.90 -18.00
CA ALA A 480 -26.54 -14.74 -18.49
C ALA A 480 -26.77 -14.77 -20.01
N CYS A 481 -25.88 -15.37 -20.81
CA CYS A 481 -26.04 -15.49 -22.25
C CYS A 481 -27.24 -16.36 -22.67
N ALA A 482 -27.97 -15.94 -23.71
CA ALA A 482 -28.93 -16.81 -24.42
C ALA A 482 -28.25 -18.05 -25.02
N ALA A 483 -29.00 -19.14 -25.17
CA ALA A 483 -28.46 -20.37 -25.73
C ALA A 483 -28.21 -20.24 -27.24
N GLU A 484 -27.17 -20.90 -27.75
CA GLU A 484 -26.81 -20.80 -29.17
C GLU A 484 -27.95 -21.25 -30.10
N GLU A 485 -28.75 -22.24 -29.70
CA GLU A 485 -29.92 -22.72 -30.44
C GLU A 485 -31.01 -21.65 -30.59
N GLU A 486 -31.31 -20.91 -29.51
CA GLU A 486 -32.28 -19.81 -29.52
C GLU A 486 -31.79 -18.67 -30.42
N THR A 487 -30.50 -18.33 -30.31
CA THR A 487 -29.86 -17.32 -31.16
C THR A 487 -29.84 -17.74 -32.62
N GLN A 488 -29.58 -19.01 -32.94
CA GLN A 488 -29.64 -19.53 -34.31
C GLN A 488 -31.08 -19.48 -34.87
N ALA A 489 -32.09 -19.81 -34.07
CA ALA A 489 -33.51 -19.69 -34.48
C ALA A 489 -33.90 -18.23 -34.78
N LEU A 490 -33.45 -17.27 -33.95
CA LEU A 490 -33.65 -15.84 -34.23
C LEU A 490 -32.84 -15.39 -35.46
N GLN A 491 -31.62 -15.87 -35.66
CA GLN A 491 -30.79 -15.55 -36.84
C GLN A 491 -31.38 -16.05 -38.17
N VAL A 492 -32.03 -17.22 -38.16
CA VAL A 492 -32.71 -17.77 -39.34
C VAL A 492 -33.97 -16.95 -39.65
N THR A 493 -34.79 -16.64 -38.63
CA THR A 493 -35.98 -15.79 -38.82
C THR A 493 -35.65 -14.31 -39.02
N ALA A 494 -34.43 -13.86 -38.70
CA ALA A 494 -33.96 -12.49 -38.92
C ALA A 494 -33.86 -12.07 -40.40
N ALA A 495 -34.03 -13.01 -41.33
CA ALA A 495 -34.18 -12.73 -42.77
C ALA A 495 -35.60 -12.30 -43.17
N SER A 496 -36.61 -12.57 -42.34
CA SER A 496 -38.04 -12.35 -42.63
C SER A 496 -38.76 -11.53 -41.54
N ILE A 497 -38.05 -10.66 -40.82
CA ILE A 497 -38.63 -9.84 -39.75
C ILE A 497 -39.71 -8.90 -40.32
N PRO A 498 -40.96 -8.94 -39.82
CA PRO A 498 -42.03 -8.07 -40.29
C PRO A 498 -41.69 -6.57 -40.19
N SER A 499 -42.36 -5.73 -40.98
CA SER A 499 -42.13 -4.28 -40.94
C SER A 499 -42.67 -3.65 -39.65
N ALA A 500 -42.13 -2.49 -39.25
CA ALA A 500 -42.64 -1.75 -38.09
C ALA A 500 -44.12 -1.37 -38.23
N GLN A 501 -44.63 -1.20 -39.45
CA GLN A 501 -46.05 -1.00 -39.74
C GLN A 501 -46.87 -2.28 -39.52
N SER A 502 -46.38 -3.45 -39.93
CA SER A 502 -47.06 -4.75 -39.70
C SER A 502 -47.15 -5.09 -38.20
N LEU A 503 -46.13 -4.70 -37.44
CA LEU A 503 -46.06 -4.88 -35.99
C LEU A 503 -46.62 -3.69 -35.19
N ARG A 504 -47.17 -2.66 -35.86
CA ARG A 504 -47.72 -1.43 -35.26
C ARG A 504 -46.79 -0.68 -34.29
N LEU A 505 -45.46 -0.84 -34.44
CA LEU A 505 -44.46 -0.30 -33.51
C LEU A 505 -44.39 1.24 -33.53
N LEU A 506 -44.94 1.87 -34.57
CA LEU A 506 -45.04 3.33 -34.71
C LEU A 506 -46.22 3.94 -33.94
N ASP A 507 -47.18 3.12 -33.48
CA ASP A 507 -48.40 3.60 -32.83
C ASP A 507 -48.16 3.79 -31.32
N PHE A 508 -48.47 4.98 -30.78
CA PHE A 508 -48.43 5.20 -29.33
C PHE A 508 -49.44 4.29 -28.58
N SER A 509 -50.55 3.94 -29.24
CA SER A 509 -51.57 3.00 -28.76
C SER A 509 -51.20 1.52 -28.88
N PHE A 510 -49.96 1.19 -29.27
CA PHE A 510 -49.46 -0.19 -29.34
C PHE A 510 -49.62 -0.97 -28.03
N SER A 511 -49.87 -2.26 -28.14
CA SER A 511 -50.05 -3.24 -27.06
C SER A 511 -49.41 -4.56 -27.47
N ASP A 512 -48.62 -5.18 -26.58
CA ASP A 512 -47.89 -6.43 -26.83
C ASP A 512 -48.65 -7.70 -26.38
N PHE A 513 -49.83 -7.56 -25.76
CA PHE A 513 -50.57 -8.70 -25.20
C PHE A 513 -50.97 -9.78 -26.22
N ASP A 514 -51.06 -9.43 -27.50
CA ASP A 514 -51.36 -10.35 -28.59
C ASP A 514 -50.10 -10.95 -29.25
N LEU A 515 -48.89 -10.52 -28.82
CA LEU A 515 -47.60 -10.95 -29.37
C LEU A 515 -46.93 -12.02 -28.52
N SER A 516 -46.34 -13.03 -29.17
CA SER A 516 -45.42 -13.97 -28.54
C SER A 516 -44.08 -13.33 -28.19
N ASP A 517 -43.32 -13.97 -27.30
CA ASP A 517 -41.96 -13.52 -26.94
C ASP A 517 -41.03 -13.46 -28.17
N GLY A 518 -41.18 -14.39 -29.12
CA GLY A 518 -40.42 -14.36 -30.38
C GLY A 518 -40.76 -13.15 -31.25
N GLU A 519 -42.03 -12.73 -31.30
CA GLU A 519 -42.43 -11.51 -32.01
C GLU A 519 -41.91 -10.25 -31.30
N THR A 520 -41.83 -10.22 -29.96
CA THR A 520 -41.23 -9.09 -29.23
C THR A 520 -39.72 -8.96 -29.49
N THR A 521 -38.96 -10.06 -29.61
CA THR A 521 -37.53 -9.98 -29.95
C THR A 521 -37.32 -9.61 -31.42
N GLN A 522 -38.13 -10.14 -32.34
CA GLN A 522 -38.13 -9.71 -33.75
C GLN A 522 -38.50 -8.22 -33.90
N ALA A 523 -39.50 -7.74 -33.16
CA ALA A 523 -39.86 -6.33 -33.08
C ALA A 523 -38.72 -5.46 -32.54
N THR A 524 -37.98 -5.96 -31.53
CA THR A 524 -36.80 -5.27 -30.99
C THR A 524 -35.70 -5.14 -32.04
N VAL A 525 -35.40 -6.20 -32.80
CA VAL A 525 -34.46 -6.13 -33.94
C VAL A 525 -34.95 -5.14 -34.99
N ARG A 526 -36.25 -5.13 -35.31
CA ARG A 526 -36.88 -4.18 -36.24
C ARG A 526 -36.68 -2.72 -35.80
N MET A 527 -36.77 -2.40 -34.51
CA MET A 527 -36.51 -1.05 -34.01
C MET A 527 -35.07 -0.58 -34.30
N PHE A 528 -34.07 -1.44 -34.05
CA PHE A 528 -32.66 -1.14 -34.32
C PHE A 528 -32.35 -1.00 -35.81
N VAL A 529 -32.99 -1.81 -36.66
CA VAL A 529 -32.86 -1.72 -38.13
C VAL A 529 -33.50 -0.43 -38.65
N ASP A 530 -34.73 -0.12 -38.26
CA ASP A 530 -35.47 1.03 -38.79
C ASP A 530 -34.93 2.37 -38.24
N LEU A 531 -34.24 2.37 -37.08
CA LEU A 531 -33.44 3.52 -36.60
C LEU A 531 -32.05 3.63 -37.26
N SER A 532 -31.69 2.73 -38.19
CA SER A 532 -30.39 2.66 -38.89
C SER A 532 -29.17 2.35 -38.01
N LEU A 533 -29.35 2.09 -36.71
CA LEU A 533 -28.26 1.83 -35.75
C LEU A 533 -27.35 0.67 -36.18
N VAL A 534 -27.93 -0.37 -36.78
CA VAL A 534 -27.20 -1.53 -37.31
C VAL A 534 -26.20 -1.14 -38.39
N GLN A 535 -26.58 -0.22 -39.27
CA GLN A 535 -25.75 0.26 -40.38
C GLN A 535 -24.75 1.30 -39.91
N ASN A 536 -25.19 2.28 -39.12
CA ASN A 536 -24.36 3.42 -38.72
C ASN A 536 -23.20 2.99 -37.80
N PHE A 537 -23.41 1.95 -36.97
CA PHE A 537 -22.38 1.40 -36.06
C PHE A 537 -21.80 0.05 -36.49
N GLN A 538 -22.04 -0.37 -37.74
CA GLN A 538 -21.53 -1.62 -38.32
C GLN A 538 -21.77 -2.86 -37.43
N MET A 539 -22.93 -2.92 -36.78
CA MET A 539 -23.26 -3.99 -35.85
C MET A 539 -23.33 -5.34 -36.57
N LYS A 540 -22.79 -6.39 -35.93
CA LYS A 540 -22.89 -7.77 -36.43
C LYS A 540 -24.33 -8.30 -36.28
N TYR A 541 -25.22 -7.85 -37.16
CA TYR A 541 -26.69 -8.05 -37.13
C TYR A 541 -27.12 -9.46 -36.70
N LYS A 542 -26.60 -10.49 -37.39
CA LYS A 542 -26.93 -11.89 -37.08
C LYS A 542 -26.31 -12.34 -35.76
N VAL A 543 -24.99 -12.20 -35.61
CA VAL A 543 -24.26 -12.77 -34.47
C VAL A 543 -24.58 -12.02 -33.17
N SER A 544 -24.31 -10.72 -33.11
CA SER A 544 -24.26 -10.00 -31.84
C SER A 544 -25.57 -9.34 -31.43
N LEU A 545 -26.34 -8.77 -32.37
CA LEU A 545 -27.60 -8.10 -32.01
C LEU A 545 -28.67 -9.10 -31.56
N CYS A 546 -28.80 -10.23 -32.27
CA CYS A 546 -29.74 -11.28 -31.90
C CYS A 546 -29.37 -11.92 -30.56
N GLN A 547 -28.08 -12.25 -30.34
CA GLN A 547 -27.57 -12.77 -29.07
C GLN A 547 -27.82 -11.78 -27.91
N TRP A 548 -27.52 -10.49 -28.11
CA TRP A 548 -27.71 -9.46 -27.09
C TRP A 548 -29.17 -9.29 -26.68
N ILE A 549 -30.10 -9.19 -27.64
CA ILE A 549 -31.55 -9.05 -27.35
C ILE A 549 -32.08 -10.28 -26.59
N LEU A 550 -31.69 -11.49 -26.98
CA LEU A 550 -32.10 -12.71 -26.28
C LEU A 550 -31.50 -12.80 -24.87
N SER A 551 -30.21 -12.44 -24.69
CA SER A 551 -29.57 -12.41 -23.37
C SER A 551 -30.22 -11.36 -22.46
N VAL A 552 -30.51 -10.15 -22.96
CA VAL A 552 -31.27 -9.12 -22.22
C VAL A 552 -32.62 -9.68 -21.78
N LYS A 553 -33.42 -10.25 -22.71
CA LYS A 553 -34.69 -10.92 -22.38
C LYS A 553 -34.52 -12.02 -21.31
N LYS A 554 -33.47 -12.84 -21.39
CA LYS A 554 -33.21 -13.96 -20.47
C LYS A 554 -32.97 -13.50 -19.02
N ASN A 555 -32.41 -12.31 -18.83
CA ASN A 555 -32.08 -11.76 -17.50
C ASN A 555 -33.22 -10.91 -16.90
N TYR A 556 -34.39 -10.85 -17.56
CA TYR A 556 -35.63 -10.42 -16.90
C TYR A 556 -36.30 -11.59 -16.18
N ARG A 557 -36.75 -11.35 -14.93
CA ARG A 557 -37.36 -12.39 -14.11
C ARG A 557 -38.82 -12.65 -14.52
N SER A 558 -39.09 -13.84 -15.05
CA SER A 558 -40.45 -14.30 -15.37
C SER A 558 -41.37 -14.48 -14.15
N SER A 559 -40.81 -14.42 -12.93
CA SER A 559 -41.55 -14.46 -11.66
C SER A 559 -42.00 -13.09 -11.16
N VAL A 560 -41.80 -12.01 -11.92
CA VAL A 560 -42.12 -10.62 -11.53
C VAL A 560 -43.28 -10.13 -12.38
N ALA A 561 -44.36 -9.67 -11.74
CA ALA A 561 -45.65 -9.46 -12.38
C ALA A 561 -45.69 -8.32 -13.40
N TYR A 562 -44.97 -7.21 -13.16
CA TYR A 562 -44.92 -6.05 -14.05
C TYR A 562 -43.51 -5.77 -14.58
N HIS A 563 -42.51 -5.59 -13.71
CA HIS A 563 -41.14 -5.22 -14.10
C HIS A 563 -40.38 -6.44 -14.67
N ASN A 564 -40.78 -6.85 -15.87
CA ASN A 564 -40.24 -7.98 -16.63
C ASN A 564 -40.01 -7.57 -18.11
N TRP A 565 -39.60 -8.53 -18.95
CA TRP A 565 -39.28 -8.29 -20.36
C TRP A 565 -40.38 -7.53 -21.13
N ARG A 566 -41.67 -7.73 -20.82
CA ARG A 566 -42.76 -7.04 -21.52
C ARG A 566 -42.85 -5.56 -21.16
N HIS A 567 -42.51 -5.17 -19.93
CA HIS A 567 -42.37 -3.76 -19.57
C HIS A 567 -41.21 -3.11 -20.33
N ALA A 568 -40.00 -3.68 -20.25
CA ALA A 568 -38.82 -3.16 -20.94
C ALA A 568 -39.01 -3.06 -22.47
N PHE A 569 -39.67 -4.05 -23.09
CA PHE A 569 -40.03 -4.01 -24.51
C PHE A 569 -41.03 -2.91 -24.84
N ASN A 570 -42.06 -2.67 -24.02
CA ASN A 570 -43.00 -1.55 -24.21
C ASN A 570 -42.31 -0.19 -24.02
N THR A 571 -41.41 -0.07 -23.04
CA THR A 571 -40.61 1.13 -22.78
C THR A 571 -39.72 1.47 -23.99
N ALA A 572 -39.06 0.46 -24.58
CA ALA A 572 -38.31 0.60 -25.82
C ALA A 572 -39.21 0.89 -27.05
N GLN A 573 -40.40 0.30 -27.14
CA GLN A 573 -41.39 0.62 -28.18
C GLN A 573 -41.86 2.08 -28.10
N CYS A 574 -42.12 2.58 -26.89
CA CYS A 574 -42.49 3.98 -26.69
C CYS A 574 -41.35 4.91 -27.12
N MET A 575 -40.10 4.61 -26.76
CA MET A 575 -38.94 5.38 -27.21
C MET A 575 -38.80 5.37 -28.74
N PHE A 576 -38.95 4.21 -29.39
CA PHE A 576 -38.96 4.10 -30.85
C PHE A 576 -40.08 4.93 -31.49
N ALA A 577 -41.29 4.92 -30.92
CA ALA A 577 -42.41 5.74 -31.38
C ALA A 577 -42.19 7.25 -31.17
N VAL A 578 -41.59 7.68 -30.05
CA VAL A 578 -41.21 9.08 -29.81
C VAL A 578 -40.12 9.54 -30.81
N LEU A 579 -39.15 8.69 -31.10
CA LEU A 579 -38.09 8.96 -32.08
C LEU A 579 -38.66 9.08 -33.51
N LYS A 580 -39.49 8.11 -33.94
CA LYS A 580 -40.06 8.05 -35.28
C LYS A 580 -41.30 8.93 -35.44
N THR A 581 -42.43 8.51 -34.87
CA THR A 581 -43.73 9.18 -34.99
C THR A 581 -43.70 10.55 -34.32
N GLY A 582 -43.11 10.65 -33.12
CA GLY A 582 -42.86 11.90 -32.40
C GLY A 582 -41.77 12.79 -33.01
N ARG A 583 -41.11 12.35 -34.10
CA ARG A 583 -40.06 13.04 -34.88
C ARG A 583 -38.77 13.43 -34.13
N MET A 584 -38.60 12.96 -32.89
CA MET A 584 -37.44 13.30 -32.04
C MET A 584 -36.10 12.76 -32.57
N GLN A 585 -36.09 11.77 -33.48
CA GLN A 585 -34.85 11.27 -34.09
C GLN A 585 -34.04 12.41 -34.76
N SER A 586 -34.71 13.41 -35.34
CA SER A 586 -34.06 14.56 -35.99
C SER A 586 -33.36 15.55 -35.04
N LYS A 587 -33.49 15.35 -33.71
CA LYS A 587 -32.97 16.24 -32.67
C LYS A 587 -31.83 15.62 -31.85
N LEU A 588 -31.70 14.30 -31.90
CA LEU A 588 -30.69 13.51 -31.20
C LEU A 588 -29.64 13.00 -32.20
N ASN A 589 -28.41 12.78 -31.74
CA ASN A 589 -27.39 12.09 -32.54
C ASN A 589 -27.50 10.57 -32.38
N ASP A 590 -26.91 9.81 -33.31
CA ASP A 590 -27.06 8.36 -33.34
C ASP A 590 -26.51 7.65 -32.09
N LEU A 591 -25.51 8.21 -31.39
CA LEU A 591 -24.98 7.65 -30.14
C LEU A 591 -25.94 7.88 -28.96
N GLU A 592 -26.63 9.03 -28.92
CA GLU A 592 -27.70 9.31 -27.96
C GLU A 592 -28.89 8.38 -28.20
N ILE A 593 -29.27 8.17 -29.46
CA ILE A 593 -30.34 7.24 -29.86
C ILE A 593 -29.97 5.80 -29.49
N LEU A 594 -28.73 5.38 -29.79
CA LEU A 594 -28.20 4.07 -29.41
C LEU A 594 -28.25 3.87 -27.89
N ALA A 595 -27.78 4.85 -27.11
CA ALA A 595 -27.78 4.78 -25.66
C ALA A 595 -29.21 4.69 -25.09
N LEU A 596 -30.17 5.46 -25.61
CA LEU A 596 -31.56 5.39 -25.18
C LEU A 596 -32.23 4.05 -25.54
N MET A 597 -31.97 3.49 -26.73
CA MET A 597 -32.51 2.18 -27.12
C MET A 597 -31.89 1.02 -26.32
N ILE A 598 -30.63 1.14 -25.90
CA ILE A 598 -29.99 0.16 -25.00
C ILE A 598 -30.54 0.31 -23.58
N ALA A 599 -30.61 1.54 -23.05
CA ALA A 599 -31.09 1.81 -21.70
C ALA A 599 -32.55 1.37 -21.52
N THR A 600 -33.46 1.72 -22.44
CA THR A 600 -34.88 1.33 -22.35
C THR A 600 -35.08 -0.18 -22.32
N LEU A 601 -34.27 -0.97 -23.03
CA LEU A 601 -34.31 -2.43 -22.96
C LEU A 601 -33.63 -3.01 -21.71
N SER A 602 -32.79 -2.25 -21.02
CA SER A 602 -31.91 -2.74 -19.95
C SER A 602 -32.21 -2.20 -18.54
N HIS A 603 -33.07 -1.19 -18.41
CA HIS A 603 -33.22 -0.40 -17.18
C HIS A 603 -33.74 -1.16 -15.96
N ASP A 604 -34.35 -2.34 -16.15
CA ASP A 604 -34.94 -3.18 -15.11
C ASP A 604 -34.30 -4.59 -15.07
N LEU A 605 -33.10 -4.78 -15.63
CA LEU A 605 -32.43 -6.08 -15.71
C LEU A 605 -32.20 -6.71 -14.32
N ASP A 606 -32.67 -7.94 -14.10
CA ASP A 606 -32.71 -8.60 -12.78
C ASP A 606 -33.57 -7.87 -11.72
N HIS A 607 -34.57 -7.06 -12.10
CA HIS A 607 -35.55 -6.52 -11.13
C HIS A 607 -36.26 -7.64 -10.36
N ARG A 608 -36.50 -7.41 -9.06
CA ARG A 608 -36.77 -8.47 -8.07
C ARG A 608 -38.19 -8.45 -7.49
N GLY A 609 -39.06 -7.60 -8.01
CA GLY A 609 -40.41 -7.40 -7.47
C GLY A 609 -40.40 -6.77 -6.07
N VAL A 610 -39.43 -5.88 -5.82
CA VAL A 610 -39.27 -5.08 -4.59
C VAL A 610 -38.50 -3.78 -4.90
N ASN A 611 -38.88 -2.66 -4.30
CA ASN A 611 -38.26 -1.35 -4.55
C ASN A 611 -37.02 -1.05 -3.69
N ASN A 612 -36.34 0.07 -3.98
CA ASN A 612 -35.17 0.56 -3.23
C ASN A 612 -35.38 0.66 -1.71
N SER A 613 -36.58 1.03 -1.24
CA SER A 613 -36.88 1.10 0.20
C SER A 613 -36.91 -0.30 0.86
N TYR A 614 -37.33 -1.33 0.15
CA TYR A 614 -37.26 -2.71 0.64
C TYR A 614 -35.81 -3.18 0.76
N ILE A 615 -35.03 -2.95 -0.30
CA ILE A 615 -33.61 -3.34 -0.39
C ILE A 615 -32.79 -2.69 0.74
N GLN A 616 -33.09 -1.44 1.10
CA GLN A 616 -32.45 -0.77 2.24
C GLN A 616 -32.89 -1.34 3.60
N ARG A 617 -34.20 -1.62 3.80
CA ARG A 617 -34.73 -2.12 5.09
C ARG A 617 -34.39 -3.58 5.39
N SER A 618 -34.15 -4.39 4.36
CA SER A 618 -33.81 -5.82 4.46
C SER A 618 -32.30 -6.09 4.63
N GLU A 619 -31.48 -5.05 4.81
CA GLU A 619 -30.00 -5.09 4.87
C GLU A 619 -29.34 -5.84 3.68
N HIS A 620 -30.05 -5.96 2.56
CA HIS A 620 -29.64 -6.75 1.40
C HIS A 620 -28.30 -6.25 0.84
N PRO A 621 -27.36 -7.13 0.40
CA PRO A 621 -25.99 -6.73 0.04
C PRO A 621 -25.86 -5.59 -0.98
N LEU A 622 -26.85 -5.41 -1.88
CA LEU A 622 -26.87 -4.26 -2.80
C LEU A 622 -26.93 -2.90 -2.07
N ALA A 623 -27.64 -2.79 -0.94
CA ALA A 623 -27.69 -1.58 -0.13
C ALA A 623 -26.37 -1.27 0.60
N GLN A 624 -25.47 -2.25 0.70
CA GLN A 624 -24.10 -2.05 1.20
C GLN A 624 -23.13 -1.64 0.07
N LEU A 625 -23.53 -1.84 -1.19
CA LEU A 625 -22.73 -1.53 -2.38
C LEU A 625 -23.08 -0.15 -2.98
N TYR A 626 -24.36 0.22 -3.00
CA TYR A 626 -24.85 1.51 -3.52
C TYR A 626 -25.73 2.24 -2.50
N CYS A 627 -25.43 3.52 -2.25
CA CYS A 627 -26.10 4.33 -1.21
C CYS A 627 -27.34 5.10 -1.67
N HIS A 628 -27.60 5.16 -2.97
CA HIS A 628 -28.81 5.71 -3.60
C HIS A 628 -29.03 5.00 -4.93
N SER A 629 -30.26 5.04 -5.45
CA SER A 629 -30.64 4.45 -6.76
C SER A 629 -30.07 3.02 -6.92
N THR A 630 -30.28 2.22 -5.87
CA THR A 630 -29.54 0.98 -5.59
C THR A 630 -29.87 -0.14 -6.58
N MET A 631 -31.13 -0.22 -7.01
CA MET A 631 -31.59 -1.13 -8.05
C MET A 631 -31.13 -0.65 -9.43
N GLU A 632 -31.23 0.65 -9.71
CA GLU A 632 -30.89 1.26 -11.00
C GLU A 632 -29.39 1.16 -11.32
N HIS A 633 -28.51 1.29 -10.31
CA HIS A 633 -27.10 0.95 -10.45
C HIS A 633 -26.86 -0.54 -10.74
N HIS A 634 -27.59 -1.44 -10.08
CA HIS A 634 -27.53 -2.89 -10.34
C HIS A 634 -28.01 -3.22 -11.76
N HIS A 635 -29.07 -2.57 -12.26
CA HIS A 635 -29.57 -2.71 -13.63
C HIS A 635 -28.54 -2.24 -14.68
N PHE A 636 -27.82 -1.15 -14.42
CA PHE A 636 -26.69 -0.73 -15.25
C PHE A 636 -25.55 -1.76 -15.23
N ASP A 637 -25.17 -2.30 -14.08
CA ASP A 637 -24.10 -3.30 -13.99
C ASP A 637 -24.49 -4.64 -14.66
N GLN A 638 -25.77 -5.05 -14.61
CA GLN A 638 -26.28 -6.17 -15.42
C GLN A 638 -26.18 -5.85 -16.92
N CYS A 639 -26.56 -4.64 -17.35
CA CYS A 639 -26.42 -4.20 -18.74
C CYS A 639 -24.95 -4.26 -19.20
N LEU A 640 -24.02 -3.77 -18.38
CA LEU A 640 -22.59 -3.75 -18.66
C LEU A 640 -21.98 -5.17 -18.69
N MET A 641 -22.43 -6.07 -17.81
CA MET A 641 -22.06 -7.49 -17.87
C MET A 641 -22.49 -8.12 -19.19
N ILE A 642 -23.75 -7.95 -19.60
CA ILE A 642 -24.26 -8.54 -20.86
C ILE A 642 -23.55 -7.90 -22.07
N LEU A 643 -23.34 -6.58 -22.10
CA LEU A 643 -22.63 -5.91 -23.19
C LEU A 643 -21.17 -6.35 -23.37
N ASN A 644 -20.50 -6.78 -22.29
CA ASN A 644 -19.12 -7.28 -22.35
C ASN A 644 -19.04 -8.80 -22.55
N SER A 645 -20.12 -9.54 -22.32
CA SER A 645 -20.16 -11.00 -22.48
C SER A 645 -19.86 -11.44 -23.92
N PRO A 646 -19.13 -12.56 -24.14
CA PRO A 646 -18.81 -13.05 -25.47
C PRO A 646 -20.02 -13.11 -26.41
N GLY A 647 -19.83 -12.73 -27.67
CA GLY A 647 -20.89 -12.67 -28.70
C GLY A 647 -21.82 -11.45 -28.59
N ASN A 648 -22.18 -11.02 -27.37
CA ASN A 648 -23.18 -9.96 -27.08
C ASN A 648 -22.70 -8.52 -27.34
N GLN A 649 -21.45 -8.35 -27.77
CA GLN A 649 -20.73 -7.07 -27.80
C GLN A 649 -21.17 -6.14 -28.95
N ILE A 650 -22.43 -5.71 -28.96
CA ILE A 650 -23.02 -4.85 -30.02
C ILE A 650 -22.32 -3.49 -30.17
N LEU A 651 -21.57 -3.05 -29.17
CA LEU A 651 -20.79 -1.81 -29.19
C LEU A 651 -19.37 -1.97 -29.77
N SER A 652 -18.97 -3.17 -30.23
CA SER A 652 -17.59 -3.44 -30.68
C SER A 652 -17.15 -2.67 -31.93
N GLY A 653 -18.07 -1.98 -32.61
CA GLY A 653 -17.77 -1.12 -33.77
C GLY A 653 -17.39 0.31 -33.41
N LEU A 654 -17.55 0.72 -32.14
CA LEU A 654 -17.26 2.08 -31.67
C LEU A 654 -15.77 2.29 -31.38
N SER A 655 -15.29 3.52 -31.54
CA SER A 655 -13.99 3.93 -30.97
C SER A 655 -14.05 4.01 -29.45
N LEU A 656 -12.89 3.98 -28.78
CA LEU A 656 -12.78 4.06 -27.32
C LEU A 656 -13.45 5.31 -26.71
N GLN A 657 -13.50 6.43 -27.42
CA GLN A 657 -14.18 7.64 -26.94
C GLN A 657 -15.70 7.53 -27.09
N GLU A 658 -16.19 7.01 -28.22
CA GLU A 658 -17.63 6.79 -28.46
C GLU A 658 -18.20 5.73 -27.52
N TYR A 659 -17.47 4.62 -27.29
CA TYR A 659 -17.83 3.59 -26.32
C TYR A 659 -17.94 4.19 -24.90
N LYS A 660 -16.93 4.94 -24.44
CA LYS A 660 -16.95 5.63 -23.14
C LYS A 660 -18.05 6.68 -23.02
N SER A 661 -18.40 7.38 -24.11
CA SER A 661 -19.52 8.33 -24.14
C SER A 661 -20.87 7.62 -24.11
N THR A 662 -21.02 6.52 -24.85
CA THR A 662 -22.25 5.72 -24.94
C THR A 662 -22.57 5.06 -23.60
N LEU A 663 -21.58 4.46 -22.93
CA LEU A 663 -21.80 3.89 -21.59
C LEU A 663 -22.27 4.93 -20.57
N ARG A 664 -21.68 6.13 -20.53
CA ARG A 664 -22.14 7.22 -19.64
C ARG A 664 -23.58 7.67 -19.94
N MET A 665 -23.97 7.66 -21.21
CA MET A 665 -25.35 7.98 -21.60
C MET A 665 -26.32 6.85 -21.22
N ILE A 666 -25.91 5.58 -21.29
CA ILE A 666 -26.70 4.44 -20.81
C ILE A 666 -26.83 4.51 -19.27
N GLU A 667 -25.74 4.75 -18.54
CA GLU A 667 -25.70 4.93 -17.09
C GLU A 667 -26.65 6.06 -16.64
N SER A 668 -26.50 7.26 -17.22
CA SER A 668 -27.36 8.42 -16.95
C SER A 668 -28.83 8.19 -17.31
N ALA A 669 -29.11 7.40 -18.37
CA ALA A 669 -30.46 7.06 -18.81
C ALA A 669 -31.14 6.01 -17.91
N ILE A 670 -30.42 4.98 -17.46
CA ILE A 670 -30.95 3.98 -16.51
C ILE A 670 -31.17 4.62 -15.13
N LEU A 671 -30.19 5.39 -14.62
CA LEU A 671 -30.37 6.12 -13.35
C LEU A 671 -31.50 7.18 -13.42
N ALA A 672 -32.00 7.55 -14.60
CA ALA A 672 -33.12 8.47 -14.75
C ALA A 672 -34.52 7.82 -14.63
N THR A 673 -34.63 6.50 -14.48
CA THR A 673 -35.91 5.85 -14.16
C THR A 673 -36.24 5.92 -12.66
N ASP A 674 -35.25 6.13 -11.79
CA ASP A 674 -35.49 6.44 -10.37
C ASP A 674 -36.36 7.70 -10.25
N LEU A 675 -37.62 7.52 -9.84
CA LEU A 675 -38.60 8.60 -9.67
C LEU A 675 -38.14 9.64 -8.64
N ALA A 676 -37.24 9.31 -7.70
CA ALA A 676 -36.63 10.26 -6.78
C ALA A 676 -35.59 11.17 -7.47
N LEU A 677 -34.91 10.69 -8.51
CA LEU A 677 -34.03 11.52 -9.35
C LEU A 677 -34.82 12.36 -10.37
N TYR A 678 -35.89 11.80 -10.97
CA TYR A 678 -36.87 12.59 -11.74
C TYR A 678 -37.45 13.74 -10.90
N MET A 679 -37.87 13.47 -9.65
CA MET A 679 -38.42 14.48 -8.74
C MET A 679 -37.47 15.66 -8.48
N ARG A 680 -36.16 15.41 -8.42
CA ARG A 680 -35.13 16.44 -8.25
C ARG A 680 -34.89 17.25 -9.54
N LYS A 681 -34.83 16.57 -10.69
CA LYS A 681 -34.49 17.16 -12.00
C LYS A 681 -35.65 17.89 -12.69
N ARG A 682 -36.91 17.50 -12.44
CA ARG A 682 -38.06 17.97 -13.24
C ARG A 682 -38.37 19.47 -13.15
N GLY A 683 -38.07 20.11 -12.01
CA GLY A 683 -38.31 21.54 -11.83
C GLY A 683 -37.53 22.38 -12.84
N GLU A 684 -36.21 22.14 -12.90
CA GLU A 684 -35.29 22.72 -13.89
C GLU A 684 -35.79 22.51 -15.33
N PHE A 685 -36.22 21.30 -15.67
CA PHE A 685 -36.72 20.99 -17.03
C PHE A 685 -37.99 21.77 -17.39
N PHE A 686 -38.96 21.83 -16.48
CA PHE A 686 -40.19 22.57 -16.69
C PHE A 686 -39.96 24.08 -16.71
N GLU A 687 -39.05 24.62 -15.91
CA GLU A 687 -38.67 26.03 -15.92
C GLU A 687 -37.94 26.42 -17.21
N LEU A 688 -36.93 25.65 -17.65
CA LEU A 688 -36.22 25.86 -18.91
C LEU A 688 -37.15 25.84 -20.12
N HIS A 689 -38.15 24.97 -20.13
CA HIS A 689 -39.10 24.90 -21.23
C HIS A 689 -40.15 26.03 -21.16
N ASN A 690 -40.76 26.29 -20.00
CA ASN A 690 -41.77 27.35 -19.86
C ASN A 690 -41.17 28.77 -20.02
N SER A 691 -39.89 28.96 -19.70
CA SER A 691 -39.15 30.21 -19.97
C SER A 691 -38.60 30.33 -21.40
N SER A 692 -38.74 29.28 -22.22
CA SER A 692 -38.16 29.16 -23.58
C SER A 692 -36.63 29.30 -23.63
N GLN A 693 -35.93 28.87 -22.56
CA GLN A 693 -34.47 28.94 -22.44
C GLN A 693 -33.75 27.63 -22.86
N PHE A 694 -34.49 26.57 -23.17
CA PHE A 694 -33.91 25.31 -23.64
C PHE A 694 -33.16 25.48 -24.97
N THR A 695 -31.87 25.12 -24.97
CA THR A 695 -30.98 25.12 -26.14
C THR A 695 -30.57 23.70 -26.52
N TRP A 696 -30.33 23.45 -27.81
CA TRP A 696 -29.97 22.11 -28.32
C TRP A 696 -28.47 21.85 -28.32
N GLU A 697 -27.68 22.90 -28.12
CA GLU A 697 -26.22 22.94 -28.14
C GLU A 697 -25.63 22.64 -26.74
N ASP A 698 -26.39 22.93 -25.68
CA ASP A 698 -25.98 22.70 -24.30
C ASP A 698 -26.11 21.22 -23.89
N LYS A 699 -25.06 20.67 -23.29
CA LYS A 699 -25.01 19.25 -22.93
C LYS A 699 -25.93 18.91 -21.75
N ASN A 700 -26.04 19.79 -20.77
CA ASN A 700 -26.89 19.59 -19.60
C ASN A 700 -28.37 19.59 -20.02
N HIS A 701 -28.77 20.52 -20.90
CA HIS A 701 -30.11 20.53 -21.49
C HIS A 701 -30.42 19.21 -22.24
N ARG A 702 -29.45 18.67 -23.00
CA ARG A 702 -29.60 17.36 -23.68
C ARG A 702 -29.66 16.18 -22.72
N ASP A 703 -28.86 16.16 -21.65
CA ASP A 703 -28.90 15.11 -20.61
C ASP A 703 -30.17 15.15 -19.78
N LEU A 704 -30.69 16.36 -19.52
CA LEU A 704 -31.98 16.56 -18.86
C LEU A 704 -33.13 16.10 -19.76
N LEU A 705 -33.10 16.43 -21.05
CA LEU A 705 -34.06 15.91 -22.03
C LEU A 705 -33.98 14.38 -22.15
N ARG A 706 -32.79 13.77 -22.20
CA ARG A 706 -32.61 12.30 -22.15
C ARG A 706 -33.26 11.71 -20.91
N SER A 707 -32.99 12.30 -19.73
CA SER A 707 -33.55 11.86 -18.46
C SER A 707 -35.08 11.84 -18.51
N MET A 708 -35.68 12.94 -18.99
CA MET A 708 -37.14 13.10 -19.07
C MET A 708 -37.79 12.22 -20.15
N LEU A 709 -37.10 11.96 -21.27
CA LEU A 709 -37.54 11.01 -22.29
C LEU A 709 -37.53 9.55 -21.77
N MET A 710 -36.55 9.17 -20.95
CA MET A 710 -36.54 7.87 -20.28
C MET A 710 -37.75 7.71 -19.36
N THR A 711 -37.93 8.60 -18.39
CA THR A 711 -39.07 8.54 -17.45
C THR A 711 -40.42 8.58 -18.19
N ALA A 712 -40.54 9.34 -19.29
CA ALA A 712 -41.76 9.41 -20.08
C ALA A 712 -42.07 8.14 -20.88
N CYS A 713 -41.06 7.32 -21.22
CA CYS A 713 -41.23 6.05 -21.92
C CYS A 713 -41.45 4.88 -20.96
N ASP A 714 -40.78 4.89 -19.81
CA ASP A 714 -41.00 3.98 -18.68
C ASP A 714 -42.48 4.02 -18.22
N ILE A 715 -42.96 5.18 -17.76
CA ILE A 715 -44.35 5.29 -17.26
C ILE A 715 -45.42 5.28 -18.37
N SER A 716 -45.05 5.02 -19.63
CA SER A 716 -45.91 5.12 -20.83
C SER A 716 -47.12 4.17 -20.85
N ALA A 717 -47.14 3.15 -19.98
CA ALA A 717 -48.34 2.36 -19.69
C ALA A 717 -49.57 3.25 -19.45
N ILE A 718 -49.40 4.36 -18.72
CA ILE A 718 -50.47 5.28 -18.36
C ILE A 718 -51.12 5.99 -19.56
N THR A 719 -50.49 5.97 -20.73
CA THR A 719 -51.00 6.59 -21.97
C THR A 719 -51.65 5.59 -22.92
N LYS A 720 -51.60 4.28 -22.63
CA LYS A 720 -52.14 3.22 -23.50
C LYS A 720 -53.69 3.20 -23.47
N PRO A 721 -54.37 2.59 -24.46
CA PRO A 721 -55.83 2.51 -24.47
C PRO A 721 -56.39 1.86 -23.19
N TRP A 722 -57.58 2.29 -22.75
CA TRP A 722 -58.13 1.91 -21.44
C TRP A 722 -58.11 0.40 -21.10
N PRO A 723 -58.47 -0.53 -22.01
CA PRO A 723 -58.38 -1.97 -21.70
C PRO A 723 -56.95 -2.45 -21.44
N VAL A 724 -55.96 -1.81 -22.07
CA VAL A 724 -54.54 -2.07 -21.87
C VAL A 724 -54.10 -1.52 -20.51
N GLN A 725 -54.31 -0.22 -20.26
CA GLN A 725 -53.87 0.39 -19.00
C GLN A 725 -54.55 -0.21 -17.77
N LYS A 726 -55.84 -0.60 -17.85
CA LYS A 726 -56.49 -1.28 -16.72
C LYS A 726 -55.77 -2.59 -16.37
N LYS A 727 -55.49 -3.44 -17.37
CA LYS A 727 -54.77 -4.70 -17.17
C LYS A 727 -53.34 -4.48 -16.68
N THR A 728 -52.66 -3.44 -17.19
CA THR A 728 -51.31 -3.10 -16.73
C THR A 728 -51.29 -2.60 -15.28
N ALA A 729 -52.25 -1.76 -14.87
CA ALA A 729 -52.40 -1.32 -13.49
C ALA A 729 -52.73 -2.48 -12.54
N GLU A 730 -53.47 -3.50 -13.01
CA GLU A 730 -53.71 -4.74 -12.24
C GLU A 730 -52.42 -5.55 -12.03
N LEU A 731 -51.49 -5.58 -12.99
CA LEU A 731 -50.15 -6.18 -12.80
C LEU A 731 -49.29 -5.37 -11.81
N VAL A 732 -49.23 -4.04 -11.97
CA VAL A 732 -48.49 -3.15 -11.05
C VAL A 732 -49.00 -3.27 -9.61
N ALA A 733 -50.33 -3.28 -9.42
CA ALA A 733 -50.93 -3.48 -8.10
C ALA A 733 -50.63 -4.87 -7.52
N THR A 734 -50.61 -5.92 -8.36
CA THR A 734 -50.24 -7.27 -7.92
C THR A 734 -48.81 -7.30 -7.39
N GLU A 735 -47.85 -6.67 -8.08
CA GLU A 735 -46.46 -6.60 -7.64
C GLU A 735 -46.28 -5.80 -6.34
N PHE A 736 -46.97 -4.67 -6.20
CA PHE A 736 -46.97 -3.93 -4.93
C PHE A 736 -47.60 -4.70 -3.77
N PHE A 737 -48.63 -5.51 -4.01
CA PHE A 737 -49.22 -6.39 -3.00
C PHE A 737 -48.29 -7.56 -2.63
N GLU A 738 -47.52 -8.08 -3.58
CA GLU A 738 -46.47 -9.07 -3.31
C GLU A 738 -45.29 -8.47 -2.52
N GLN A 739 -44.90 -7.20 -2.75
CA GLN A 739 -43.97 -6.50 -1.86
C GLN A 739 -44.58 -6.27 -0.46
N GLY A 740 -45.84 -5.84 -0.37
CA GLY A 740 -46.49 -5.58 0.92
C GLY A 740 -46.61 -6.81 1.80
N ASP A 741 -46.90 -7.97 1.22
CA ASP A 741 -46.88 -9.25 1.93
C ASP A 741 -45.48 -9.60 2.45
N LYS A 742 -44.41 -9.35 1.66
CA LYS A 742 -43.01 -9.54 2.10
C LYS A 742 -42.64 -8.60 3.24
N GLU A 743 -43.01 -7.31 3.17
CA GLU A 743 -42.77 -6.36 4.28
C GLU A 743 -43.45 -6.81 5.58
N ARG A 744 -44.66 -7.36 5.48
CA ARG A 744 -45.39 -7.90 6.64
C ARG A 744 -44.79 -9.22 7.17
N GLN A 745 -44.26 -10.09 6.30
CA GLN A 745 -43.72 -11.40 6.67
C GLN A 745 -42.24 -11.38 7.10
N GLU A 746 -41.37 -10.71 6.34
CA GLU A 746 -39.92 -10.72 6.55
C GLU A 746 -39.47 -9.59 7.50
N LEU A 747 -40.11 -8.41 7.44
CA LEU A 747 -39.71 -7.22 8.20
C LEU A 747 -40.63 -6.92 9.40
N ASN A 748 -41.78 -7.58 9.51
CA ASN A 748 -42.84 -7.30 10.50
C ASN A 748 -43.33 -5.83 10.47
N ILE A 749 -43.35 -5.21 9.28
CA ILE A 749 -43.83 -3.85 9.05
C ILE A 749 -45.21 -3.92 8.40
N GLU A 750 -46.16 -3.09 8.85
CA GLU A 750 -47.45 -2.96 8.16
C GLU A 750 -47.26 -2.09 6.90
N PRO A 751 -47.55 -2.62 5.69
CA PRO A 751 -47.30 -1.91 4.44
C PRO A 751 -48.22 -0.71 4.25
N ILE A 752 -47.71 0.30 3.52
CA ILE A 752 -48.49 1.48 3.12
C ILE A 752 -49.72 1.06 2.28
N ASP A 753 -50.79 1.89 2.30
CA ASP A 753 -52.05 1.60 1.58
C ASP A 753 -51.86 1.16 0.12
N LEU A 754 -50.86 1.68 -0.61
CA LEU A 754 -50.55 1.31 -2.00
C LEU A 754 -50.11 -0.17 -2.16
N MET A 755 -49.46 -0.72 -1.13
CA MET A 755 -48.93 -2.09 -1.08
C MET A 755 -49.82 -3.02 -0.24
N ASN A 756 -50.86 -2.49 0.39
CA ASN A 756 -51.76 -3.28 1.23
C ASN A 756 -52.92 -3.84 0.37
N ARG A 757 -52.92 -5.16 0.14
CA ARG A 757 -53.96 -5.87 -0.64
C ARG A 757 -55.39 -5.69 -0.10
N GLU A 758 -55.55 -5.29 1.16
CA GLU A 758 -56.83 -4.98 1.79
C GLU A 758 -57.35 -3.57 1.44
N LYS A 759 -56.54 -2.74 0.78
CA LYS A 759 -56.87 -1.37 0.33
C LYS A 759 -57.04 -1.26 -1.19
N ARG A 760 -57.37 -2.37 -1.85
CA ARG A 760 -57.59 -2.47 -3.31
C ARG A 760 -58.68 -1.50 -3.82
N ASP A 761 -59.64 -1.15 -2.96
CA ASP A 761 -60.66 -0.12 -3.18
C ASP A 761 -60.07 1.26 -3.48
N LYS A 762 -58.88 1.59 -2.95
CA LYS A 762 -58.23 2.91 -3.12
C LYS A 762 -57.38 3.05 -4.38
N ILE A 763 -57.24 2.01 -5.20
CA ILE A 763 -56.42 2.07 -6.44
C ILE A 763 -56.85 3.21 -7.38
N PRO A 764 -58.16 3.51 -7.60
CA PRO A 764 -58.59 4.62 -8.45
C PRO A 764 -58.05 5.98 -8.00
N ALA A 765 -58.28 6.39 -6.75
CA ALA A 765 -57.69 7.59 -6.14
C ALA A 765 -56.16 7.66 -6.31
N MET A 766 -55.46 6.54 -6.04
CA MET A 766 -54.00 6.47 -6.17
C MET A 766 -53.53 6.67 -7.62
N GLN A 767 -54.24 6.09 -8.60
CA GLN A 767 -53.94 6.26 -10.02
C GLN A 767 -54.21 7.70 -10.49
N VAL A 768 -55.29 8.35 -10.03
CA VAL A 768 -55.53 9.78 -10.30
C VAL A 768 -54.42 10.64 -9.70
N SER A 769 -54.04 10.39 -8.44
CA SER A 769 -52.96 11.11 -7.76
C SER A 769 -51.60 10.92 -8.44
N PHE A 770 -51.29 9.72 -8.94
CA PHE A 770 -50.09 9.42 -9.71
C PHE A 770 -50.07 10.19 -11.04
N ILE A 771 -51.18 10.17 -11.78
CA ILE A 771 -51.31 10.91 -13.05
C ILE A 771 -51.08 12.41 -12.85
N ASP A 772 -51.72 13.01 -11.84
CA ASP A 772 -51.60 14.45 -11.59
C ASP A 772 -50.22 14.85 -11.05
N THR A 773 -49.62 14.03 -10.19
CA THR A 773 -48.36 14.35 -9.53
C THR A 773 -47.14 14.06 -10.41
N ILE A 774 -47.20 13.04 -11.27
CA ILE A 774 -46.05 12.53 -12.06
C ILE A 774 -46.26 12.77 -13.56
N CYS A 775 -47.34 12.24 -14.13
CA CYS A 775 -47.46 12.05 -15.57
C CYS A 775 -47.83 13.34 -16.33
N MET A 776 -48.79 14.12 -15.82
CA MET A 776 -49.44 15.17 -16.60
C MET A 776 -48.46 16.25 -17.07
N GLN A 777 -47.69 16.84 -16.15
CA GLN A 777 -46.71 17.89 -16.48
C GLN A 777 -45.60 17.41 -17.43
N LEU A 778 -45.21 16.13 -17.32
CA LEU A 778 -44.20 15.52 -18.19
C LEU A 778 -44.72 15.38 -19.63
N TYR A 779 -45.92 14.82 -19.83
CA TYR A 779 -46.51 14.67 -21.16
C TYR A 779 -46.98 16.01 -21.75
N GLU A 780 -47.41 16.98 -20.94
CA GLU A 780 -47.69 18.34 -21.40
C GLU A 780 -46.43 19.04 -21.92
N THR A 781 -45.30 18.88 -21.22
CA THR A 781 -44.02 19.44 -21.67
C THR A 781 -43.50 18.73 -22.92
N LEU A 782 -43.59 17.39 -22.98
CA LEU A 782 -43.18 16.63 -24.16
C LEU A 782 -44.03 16.95 -25.40
N ALA A 783 -45.34 17.17 -25.24
CA ALA A 783 -46.24 17.59 -26.33
C ALA A 783 -45.99 19.03 -26.81
N LYS A 784 -45.45 19.92 -25.98
CA LYS A 784 -44.96 21.25 -26.41
C LYS A 784 -43.61 21.18 -27.13
N ILE A 785 -42.72 20.26 -26.73
CA ILE A 785 -41.41 20.04 -27.38
C ILE A 785 -41.58 19.40 -28.78
N SER A 786 -42.56 18.50 -28.93
CA SER A 786 -42.99 17.99 -30.22
C SER A 786 -44.50 17.72 -30.21
N GLU A 787 -45.25 18.46 -31.03
CA GLU A 787 -46.71 18.31 -31.19
C GLU A 787 -47.09 16.88 -31.58
N PHE A 788 -46.19 16.16 -32.27
CA PHE A 788 -46.39 14.76 -32.66
C PHE A 788 -46.40 13.79 -31.47
N CYS A 789 -45.95 14.21 -30.28
CA CYS A 789 -46.07 13.45 -29.03
C CYS A 789 -47.39 13.70 -28.28
N PHE A 790 -48.26 14.60 -28.76
CA PHE A 790 -49.58 14.88 -28.17
C PHE A 790 -50.46 13.63 -27.90
N PRO A 791 -50.42 12.54 -28.69
CA PRO A 791 -51.20 11.32 -28.39
C PRO A 791 -50.87 10.68 -27.02
N LEU A 792 -49.65 10.87 -26.48
CA LEU A 792 -49.28 10.42 -25.14
C LEU A 792 -50.06 11.20 -24.06
N LEU A 793 -50.08 12.52 -24.18
CA LEU A 793 -50.84 13.42 -23.31
C LEU A 793 -52.34 13.11 -23.35
N GLU A 794 -52.89 12.92 -24.55
CA GLU A 794 -54.30 12.62 -24.73
C GLU A 794 -54.66 11.20 -24.26
N GLY A 795 -53.74 10.24 -24.32
CA GLY A 795 -53.86 8.95 -23.62
C GLY A 795 -53.96 9.13 -22.10
N CYS A 796 -53.00 9.87 -21.53
CA CYS A 796 -52.94 10.15 -20.08
C CYS A 796 -54.21 10.85 -19.57
N ARG A 797 -54.70 11.89 -20.27
CA ARG A 797 -55.90 12.65 -19.91
C ARG A 797 -57.18 11.79 -19.93
N ARG A 798 -57.36 10.93 -20.94
CA ARG A 798 -58.51 10.00 -21.01
C ARG A 798 -58.45 8.95 -19.91
N ASN A 799 -57.27 8.39 -19.63
CA ASN A 799 -57.12 7.43 -18.52
C ASN A 799 -57.33 8.09 -17.15
N ARG A 800 -56.97 9.37 -16.96
CA ARG A 800 -57.34 10.13 -15.76
C ARG A 800 -58.85 10.22 -15.56
N GLN A 801 -59.60 10.47 -16.63
CA GLN A 801 -61.06 10.51 -16.59
C GLN A 801 -61.65 9.13 -16.25
N ASN A 802 -61.13 8.07 -16.86
CA ASN A 802 -61.55 6.69 -16.58
C ASN A 802 -61.27 6.27 -15.12
N TRP A 803 -60.10 6.60 -14.56
CA TRP A 803 -59.80 6.32 -13.16
C TRP A 803 -60.64 7.15 -12.20
N LYS A 804 -60.87 8.44 -12.49
CA LYS A 804 -61.75 9.28 -11.67
C LYS A 804 -63.20 8.77 -11.67
N ALA A 805 -63.69 8.27 -12.80
CA ALA A 805 -64.99 7.60 -12.91
C ALA A 805 -65.03 6.15 -12.36
N LEU A 806 -63.97 5.70 -11.68
CA LEU A 806 -63.95 4.52 -10.80
C LEU A 806 -63.71 4.88 -9.32
N ASP A 807 -63.44 6.15 -9.04
CA ASP A 807 -63.23 6.73 -7.71
C ASP A 807 -64.50 7.43 -7.18
N GLU A 808 -65.35 7.88 -8.11
CA GLU A 808 -66.71 8.44 -7.92
C GLU A 808 -67.81 7.37 -7.98
#